data_AF-A0A8J5GIW3-F1
#
_entry.id   AF-A0A8J5GIW3-F1
#
_cell.length_a   1.000
_cell.length_b   1.000
_cell.length_c   1.000
_cell.angle_alpha   90.00
_cell.angle_beta   90.00
_cell.angle_gamma   90.00
#
_symmetry.space_group_name_H-M   'P 1'
#
loop_
_entity.id
_entity.type
_entity.pdbx_description
1 polymer ?
#
loop_
_entity_poly.entity_id
_entity_poly.type
_entity_poly.pdbx_seq_one_letter_code
_entity_poly.pdbx_strand_id
1 'polypeptide(L)'
;MANMWLCFLLLICIHNTGKIVADSTYLIGLGSYDITGPAADANMMGYANTEQIASGVHFRLKARTFIVAEPGGNRVVLVNLDACMASQLVTIKVLERLKSRYGDLYNEKNVAISGIHTHAGPGGYLQYVVYIVTSLGFIKQSFDVLIDGIEKSIVEAHENLRPGDIFVNKELLEASINRSPSAYLNNPPAERSQFKYNVDKEMTLLKFVDGEWGPVGSFNWFATHGTSMSRTNSLISGDNKGAAARFMEDWAEQNGYPKQTDSAYPDTITSGIEQKVLHRRISIIIPQPDDKSSELMQLASSFLASGGRLLSSTGRISQRVRDTQAGKPKFVSAFCQSNCGDVSPNVLGTFCIDTGLPCDFNHSTCNGKNELCYGRGPGYPDEFESTRIIGERQFSKAVELFDSASELVKGKIDYRQTYLDFSNLEVTLLSSNGSQGIVKTCPAAMGFAFAAGTTDGPGAFDFKQGDVKGNAFWKVVRNALKTPSRDQVTCQQPKPILLDTGNMQVPYAWAFTTMAGRRLRDAVRAILTRDGNGEFGSNIHIVIAGLSNTYSQYVTTFEEYEIQRYEGASTLYGPHTLSGYIQEFEKLASALLEGKNIETELQPPDLLSKQIGFLPPVVMDTTPMGVKFGDVLTDVSENSTFHPGDLVTATFWSACPRNDVLSEGTFSLVEMLDSGSNWIAAYDDDDFCLRFKWSRPAKLSSRSHATIEWRIPETVVAGVYRLRHFGASKRSCVRIVWVGCFAQKITILTMRCACYLPAVPYFVFIPRKIIFALLSIIVAAVIISQINMADAWKQDDKEQVPPLAVAAVVEARTGEHDEATRWPSVPYLRKRQCALWCCGCCAATLLLLGLAVLILSLTVLRAMDPTLTVNDISLPRFSAEPGDFGGDSLVCVNATLLADLSLRNPNVASFRFGRSATELYYGGETVGVAYLPEGKVGARRTSRLTATVDVLTTRVARRMNVTPEMVTSGTATVEFTSFTDVSGKVTVLGVYKRKIEIAMNCSLTLTLYTFRRASVTTNQCSANMKCDFDKENGIQSIGCQLLNREDEVELVGTCGGIAFSYNVMLSKFASADGEARCGHSDSQLHIEVWPPMDLFLNLVILTIARRSY
;
A
#
# COMPACT_ATOMS: atom_id res chain seq x y z
N MET A 1 76.08 -22.73 -29.46
CA MET A 1 75.80 -22.01 -28.19
C MET A 1 74.55 -21.13 -28.25
N ALA A 2 74.35 -20.28 -29.27
CA ALA A 2 73.20 -19.35 -29.36
C ALA A 2 71.82 -19.97 -29.03
N ASN A 3 71.43 -21.08 -29.67
CA ASN A 3 70.12 -21.71 -29.45
C ASN A 3 69.88 -22.14 -27.98
N MET A 4 70.94 -22.46 -27.24
CA MET A 4 70.83 -22.87 -25.83
C MET A 4 70.44 -21.68 -24.93
N TRP A 5 70.96 -20.49 -25.24
CA TRP A 5 70.56 -19.24 -24.57
C TRP A 5 69.14 -18.81 -24.94
N LEU A 6 68.69 -19.05 -26.17
CA LEU A 6 67.32 -18.75 -26.58
C LEU A 6 66.30 -19.62 -25.83
N CYS A 7 66.58 -20.91 -25.67
CA CYS A 7 65.76 -21.81 -24.83
C CYS A 7 65.80 -21.41 -23.35
N PHE A 8 66.94 -20.96 -22.83
CA PHE A 8 67.06 -20.52 -21.43
C PHE A 8 66.29 -19.20 -21.18
N LEU A 9 66.32 -18.26 -22.12
CA LEU A 9 65.52 -17.03 -22.08
C LEU A 9 64.01 -17.34 -22.17
N LEU A 10 63.60 -18.24 -23.06
CA LEU A 10 62.20 -18.70 -23.12
C LEU A 10 61.75 -19.38 -21.81
N LEU A 11 62.59 -20.21 -21.20
CA LEU A 11 62.31 -20.80 -19.89
C LEU A 11 62.23 -19.75 -18.78
N ILE A 12 63.08 -18.73 -18.78
CA ILE A 12 63.01 -17.61 -17.82
C ILE A 12 61.75 -16.77 -18.04
N CYS A 13 61.35 -16.49 -19.28
CA CYS A 13 60.09 -15.81 -19.58
C CYS A 13 58.88 -16.63 -19.10
N ILE A 14 58.90 -17.96 -19.28
CA ILE A 14 57.83 -18.86 -18.83
C ILE A 14 57.82 -19.03 -17.29
N HIS A 15 58.96 -18.95 -16.61
CA HIS A 15 59.01 -18.89 -15.14
C HIS A 15 58.55 -17.52 -14.60
N ASN A 16 58.90 -16.42 -15.26
CA ASN A 16 58.48 -15.07 -14.85
C ASN A 16 57.04 -14.71 -15.25
N THR A 17 56.34 -15.57 -15.99
CA THR A 17 54.85 -15.59 -16.01
C THR A 17 54.23 -16.23 -14.76
N GLY A 18 55.03 -16.53 -13.73
CA GLY A 18 54.58 -16.96 -12.40
C GLY A 18 53.82 -15.87 -11.64
N LYS A 19 52.52 -15.78 -11.88
CA LYS A 19 51.50 -15.05 -11.08
C LYS A 19 51.89 -13.62 -10.66
N ILE A 20 51.74 -12.66 -11.57
CA ILE A 20 51.20 -11.35 -11.18
C ILE A 20 49.67 -11.52 -11.12
N VAL A 21 49.20 -12.17 -10.06
CA VAL A 21 47.81 -12.15 -9.62
C VAL A 21 47.77 -11.22 -8.42
N ALA A 22 46.89 -10.22 -8.41
CA ALA A 22 46.77 -9.30 -7.29
C ALA A 22 46.42 -10.04 -6.00
N ASP A 23 46.95 -9.57 -4.87
CA ASP A 23 46.83 -10.21 -3.55
C ASP A 23 45.47 -9.93 -2.87
N SER A 24 44.38 -10.09 -3.64
CA SER A 24 43.00 -9.87 -3.18
C SER A 24 42.54 -10.99 -2.25
N THR A 25 41.94 -10.66 -1.12
CA THR A 25 41.49 -11.67 -0.16
C THR A 25 40.31 -12.51 -0.66
N TYR A 26 39.43 -11.94 -1.49
CA TYR A 26 38.26 -12.63 -2.05
C TYR A 26 38.06 -12.36 -3.54
N LEU A 27 37.17 -13.16 -4.15
CA LEU A 27 36.48 -12.83 -5.39
C LEU A 27 35.08 -12.31 -5.03
N ILE A 28 34.75 -11.11 -5.49
CA ILE A 28 33.48 -10.41 -5.26
C ILE A 28 32.73 -10.32 -6.59
N GLY A 29 31.45 -10.62 -6.61
CA GLY A 29 30.60 -10.53 -7.79
C GLY A 29 29.22 -9.95 -7.46
N LEU A 30 28.77 -8.94 -8.21
CA LEU A 30 27.56 -8.17 -7.92
C LEU A 30 26.58 -8.15 -9.12
N GLY A 31 25.28 -8.14 -8.85
CA GLY A 31 24.22 -8.08 -9.86
C GLY A 31 22.90 -7.51 -9.32
N SER A 32 22.05 -6.95 -10.19
CA SER A 32 20.83 -6.22 -9.81
C SER A 32 19.78 -6.19 -10.94
N TYR A 33 18.70 -6.98 -10.78
CA TYR A 33 17.73 -7.28 -11.85
C TYR A 33 16.26 -7.08 -11.41
N ASP A 34 15.36 -6.69 -12.32
CA ASP A 34 13.95 -6.37 -12.09
C ASP A 34 13.10 -7.60 -11.71
N ILE A 35 12.40 -7.50 -10.57
CA ILE A 35 11.42 -8.47 -10.05
C ILE A 35 10.00 -7.86 -9.92
N THR A 36 9.74 -6.74 -10.60
CA THR A 36 8.45 -6.04 -10.55
C THR A 36 7.35 -6.92 -11.13
N GLY A 37 6.42 -7.34 -10.26
CA GLY A 37 5.25 -8.12 -10.62
C GLY A 37 4.09 -7.31 -11.21
N PRO A 38 2.88 -7.90 -11.27
CA PRO A 38 1.73 -7.29 -11.93
C PRO A 38 1.29 -5.94 -11.33
N ALA A 39 1.56 -4.85 -12.03
CA ALA A 39 1.20 -3.47 -11.67
C ALA A 39 -0.32 -3.14 -11.77
N ALA A 40 -1.19 -4.14 -11.89
CA ALA A 40 -2.63 -3.98 -11.96
C ALA A 40 -3.36 -5.21 -11.40
N ASP A 41 -4.50 -5.01 -10.74
CA ASP A 41 -5.45 -6.02 -10.21
C ASP A 41 -4.93 -7.05 -9.19
N ALA A 42 -3.62 -7.21 -9.02
CA ALA A 42 -3.04 -8.05 -7.98
C ALA A 42 -3.14 -7.39 -6.60
N ASN A 43 -3.45 -8.16 -5.55
CA ASN A 43 -3.37 -7.67 -4.18
C ASN A 43 -1.92 -7.44 -3.77
N MET A 44 -1.67 -6.41 -2.96
CA MET A 44 -0.35 -6.11 -2.41
C MET A 44 -0.08 -6.95 -1.17
N MET A 45 1.15 -7.39 -0.98
CA MET A 45 1.54 -8.28 0.12
C MET A 45 1.96 -7.48 1.35
N GLY A 46 1.57 -7.95 2.55
CA GLY A 46 1.95 -7.36 3.83
C GLY A 46 0.75 -7.05 4.71
N TYR A 47 -0.02 -6.01 4.37
CA TYR A 47 -1.13 -5.50 5.19
C TYR A 47 -2.38 -6.39 5.29
N ALA A 48 -2.42 -7.52 4.57
CA ALA A 48 -3.59 -8.41 4.49
C ALA A 48 -4.92 -7.69 4.12
N ASN A 49 -4.84 -6.54 3.45
CA ASN A 49 -5.99 -5.74 3.04
C ASN A 49 -6.47 -6.17 1.65
N THR A 50 -7.64 -6.80 1.55
CA THR A 50 -8.24 -7.22 0.26
C THR A 50 -8.61 -6.06 -0.69
N GLU A 51 -8.67 -4.83 -0.17
CA GLU A 51 -8.92 -3.62 -0.97
C GLU A 51 -7.63 -2.98 -1.49
N GLN A 52 -6.46 -3.38 -0.95
CA GLN A 52 -5.16 -2.89 -1.40
C GLN A 52 -4.73 -3.63 -2.69
N ILE A 53 -5.19 -3.10 -3.82
CA ILE A 53 -4.97 -3.68 -5.15
C ILE A 53 -4.00 -2.79 -5.92
N ALA A 54 -2.98 -3.39 -6.53
CA ALA A 54 -2.03 -2.70 -7.39
C ALA A 54 -2.77 -2.01 -8.56
N SER A 55 -2.40 -0.75 -8.81
CA SER A 55 -2.94 0.12 -9.86
C SER A 55 -1.86 1.06 -10.39
N GLY A 56 -0.61 0.61 -10.46
CA GLY A 56 0.53 1.41 -10.90
C GLY A 56 1.87 1.02 -10.28
N VAL A 57 2.88 1.83 -10.57
CA VAL A 57 4.27 1.74 -10.09
C VAL A 57 4.71 3.13 -9.62
N HIS A 58 5.35 3.19 -8.45
CA HIS A 58 6.06 4.36 -7.93
C HIS A 58 7.56 4.26 -8.22
N PHE A 59 8.16 3.10 -7.99
CA PHE A 59 9.44 2.71 -8.59
C PHE A 59 9.55 1.18 -8.65
N ARG A 60 10.47 0.65 -9.46
CA ARG A 60 10.62 -0.81 -9.67
C ARG A 60 11.11 -1.52 -8.42
N LEU A 61 10.90 -2.83 -8.40
CA LEU A 61 11.42 -3.76 -7.41
C LEU A 61 12.63 -4.49 -8.01
N LYS A 62 13.77 -4.52 -7.33
CA LYS A 62 14.99 -5.23 -7.78
C LYS A 62 15.35 -6.40 -6.85
N ALA A 63 15.87 -7.48 -7.43
CA ALA A 63 16.67 -8.48 -6.74
C ALA A 63 18.14 -8.09 -6.86
N ARG A 64 18.82 -7.89 -5.73
CA ARG A 64 20.22 -7.46 -5.65
C ARG A 64 21.06 -8.58 -5.05
N THR A 65 22.04 -9.08 -5.80
CA THR A 65 22.87 -10.22 -5.42
C THR A 65 24.31 -9.82 -5.18
N PHE A 66 24.87 -10.39 -4.10
CA PHE A 66 26.26 -10.27 -3.68
C PHE A 66 26.82 -11.68 -3.53
N ILE A 67 27.83 -12.02 -4.34
CA ILE A 67 28.58 -13.27 -4.24
C ILE A 67 29.96 -12.95 -3.69
N VAL A 68 30.38 -13.69 -2.68
CA VAL A 68 31.75 -13.68 -2.15
C VAL A 68 32.29 -15.09 -2.25
N ALA A 69 33.48 -15.26 -2.81
CA ALA A 69 34.14 -16.54 -2.99
C ALA A 69 35.63 -16.47 -2.62
N GLU A 70 36.16 -17.54 -2.04
CA GLU A 70 37.59 -17.74 -1.87
C GLU A 70 38.23 -18.11 -3.23
N PRO A 71 39.47 -17.69 -3.54
CA PRO A 71 40.19 -18.11 -4.75
C PRO A 71 40.39 -19.64 -4.87
N GLY A 72 39.41 -20.33 -5.46
CA GLY A 72 39.37 -21.79 -5.57
C GLY A 72 38.78 -22.53 -4.37
N GLY A 73 38.16 -21.81 -3.42
CA GLY A 73 37.56 -22.38 -2.21
C GLY A 73 36.04 -22.18 -2.11
N ASN A 74 35.54 -21.98 -0.89
CA ASN A 74 34.13 -21.81 -0.59
C ASN A 74 33.55 -20.52 -1.19
N ARG A 75 32.23 -20.47 -1.36
CA ARG A 75 31.50 -19.27 -1.78
C ARG A 75 30.12 -19.17 -1.14
N VAL A 76 29.67 -17.95 -0.92
CA VAL A 76 28.34 -17.61 -0.39
C VAL A 76 27.63 -16.62 -1.33
N VAL A 77 26.30 -16.72 -1.41
CA VAL A 77 25.43 -15.85 -2.20
C VAL A 77 24.40 -15.21 -1.27
N LEU A 78 24.40 -13.88 -1.19
CA LEU A 78 23.37 -13.11 -0.49
C LEU A 78 22.51 -12.40 -1.53
N VAL A 79 21.21 -12.67 -1.53
CA VAL A 79 20.22 -12.00 -2.38
C VAL A 79 19.27 -11.19 -1.52
N ASN A 80 19.17 -9.89 -1.78
CA ASN A 80 18.23 -8.99 -1.14
C ASN A 80 17.15 -8.58 -2.15
N LEU A 81 15.89 -8.91 -1.85
CA LEU A 81 14.73 -8.67 -2.70
C LEU A 81 13.97 -7.43 -2.23
N ASP A 82 13.59 -6.57 -3.16
CA ASP A 82 12.59 -5.52 -2.94
C ASP A 82 11.16 -6.11 -2.85
N ALA A 83 10.97 -7.07 -1.95
CA ALA A 83 9.73 -7.82 -1.74
C ALA A 83 9.32 -7.81 -0.26
N CYS A 84 8.06 -8.13 0.01
CA CYS A 84 7.54 -8.18 1.37
C CYS A 84 8.19 -9.29 2.22
N MET A 85 8.72 -10.34 1.58
CA MET A 85 9.42 -11.46 2.23
C MET A 85 10.02 -12.39 1.17
N ALA A 86 10.99 -13.23 1.57
CA ALA A 86 11.34 -14.43 0.81
C ALA A 86 10.14 -15.42 0.73
N SER A 87 10.25 -16.45 -0.11
CA SER A 87 9.22 -17.50 -0.23
C SER A 87 9.90 -18.86 -0.40
N GLN A 88 9.59 -19.82 0.47
CA GLN A 88 10.16 -21.18 0.42
C GLN A 88 10.08 -21.80 -0.98
N LEU A 89 8.97 -21.59 -1.69
CA LEU A 89 8.79 -22.13 -3.04
C LEU A 89 9.62 -21.40 -4.10
N VAL A 90 9.81 -20.08 -3.97
CA VAL A 90 10.72 -19.33 -4.82
C VAL A 90 12.15 -19.81 -4.57
N THR A 91 12.56 -19.98 -3.31
CA THR A 91 13.88 -20.54 -2.93
C THR A 91 14.12 -21.92 -3.55
N ILE A 92 13.15 -22.85 -3.42
CA ILE A 92 13.24 -24.19 -4.05
C ILE A 92 13.43 -24.08 -5.57
N LYS A 93 12.61 -23.28 -6.27
CA LYS A 93 12.67 -23.18 -7.74
C LYS A 93 13.85 -22.38 -8.28
N VAL A 94 14.39 -21.43 -7.52
CA VAL A 94 15.67 -20.79 -7.81
C VAL A 94 16.80 -21.81 -7.69
N LEU A 95 16.85 -22.60 -6.60
CA LEU A 95 17.88 -23.63 -6.41
C LEU A 95 17.83 -24.73 -7.47
N GLU A 96 16.63 -25.18 -7.89
CA GLU A 96 16.47 -26.12 -9.02
C GLU A 96 17.11 -25.60 -10.31
N ARG A 97 16.87 -24.31 -10.65
CA ARG A 97 17.46 -23.70 -11.86
C ARG A 97 18.97 -23.49 -11.75
N LEU A 98 19.45 -23.00 -10.59
CA LEU A 98 20.88 -22.82 -10.34
C LEU A 98 21.62 -24.15 -10.42
N LYS A 99 21.06 -25.23 -9.85
CA LYS A 99 21.62 -26.58 -9.95
C LYS A 99 21.64 -27.11 -11.38
N SER A 100 20.61 -26.81 -12.17
CA SER A 100 20.60 -27.13 -13.62
C SER A 100 21.59 -26.31 -14.46
N ARG A 101 22.11 -25.19 -13.94
CA ARG A 101 23.02 -24.27 -14.65
C ARG A 101 24.48 -24.42 -14.22
N TYR A 102 24.72 -24.61 -12.92
CA TYR A 102 26.04 -24.56 -12.28
C TYR A 102 26.39 -25.84 -11.49
N GLY A 103 25.53 -26.86 -11.51
CA GLY A 103 25.68 -28.04 -10.64
C GLY A 103 25.53 -27.68 -9.15
N ASP A 104 26.19 -28.43 -8.27
CA ASP A 104 26.09 -28.23 -6.81
C ASP A 104 26.81 -26.96 -6.28
N LEU A 105 27.35 -26.12 -7.17
CA LEU A 105 28.06 -24.87 -6.84
C LEU A 105 27.21 -23.85 -6.04
N TYR A 106 25.90 -23.88 -6.28
CA TYR A 106 24.90 -23.06 -5.59
C TYR A 106 23.76 -23.95 -5.10
N ASN A 107 23.60 -24.02 -3.79
CA ASN A 107 22.73 -24.97 -3.09
C ASN A 107 22.12 -24.32 -1.84
N GLU A 108 21.26 -25.07 -1.14
CA GLU A 108 20.53 -24.61 0.05
C GLU A 108 21.42 -24.15 1.21
N LYS A 109 22.69 -24.56 1.24
CA LYS A 109 23.63 -24.26 2.32
C LYS A 109 24.37 -22.93 2.10
N ASN A 110 24.55 -22.52 0.84
CA ASN A 110 25.36 -21.34 0.49
C ASN A 110 24.59 -20.22 -0.24
N VAL A 111 23.29 -20.38 -0.52
CA VAL A 111 22.43 -19.32 -1.05
C VAL A 111 21.43 -18.86 0.02
N ALA A 112 21.49 -17.57 0.37
CA ALA A 112 20.54 -16.91 1.25
C ALA A 112 19.75 -15.83 0.47
N ILE A 113 18.42 -15.86 0.59
CA ILE A 113 17.48 -14.96 -0.10
C ILE A 113 16.62 -14.26 0.97
N SER A 114 16.75 -12.94 1.14
CA SER A 114 16.02 -12.11 2.11
C SER A 114 15.12 -11.10 1.40
N GLY A 115 14.00 -10.71 2.01
CA GLY A 115 13.14 -9.63 1.53
C GLY A 115 13.20 -8.39 2.43
N ILE A 116 13.27 -7.20 1.84
CA ILE A 116 13.31 -5.92 2.58
C ILE A 116 12.04 -5.60 3.39
N HIS A 117 11.00 -6.43 3.31
CA HIS A 117 9.72 -6.24 3.99
C HIS A 117 8.98 -4.96 3.58
N THR A 118 8.96 -4.64 2.28
CA THR A 118 8.03 -3.65 1.70
C THR A 118 6.59 -4.19 1.70
N HIS A 119 5.64 -3.44 2.24
CA HIS A 119 4.20 -3.75 2.17
C HIS A 119 3.54 -3.18 0.91
N ALA A 120 4.35 -2.75 -0.07
CA ALA A 120 3.94 -2.19 -1.35
C ALA A 120 4.44 -3.01 -2.56
N GLY A 121 4.74 -4.30 -2.37
CA GLY A 121 4.98 -5.26 -3.47
C GLY A 121 3.74 -6.12 -3.79
N PRO A 122 3.58 -6.63 -5.03
CA PRO A 122 2.46 -7.51 -5.40
C PRO A 122 2.60 -8.90 -4.76
N GLY A 123 1.50 -9.45 -4.27
CA GLY A 123 1.44 -10.75 -3.58
C GLY A 123 1.20 -11.95 -4.48
N GLY A 124 0.77 -13.06 -3.86
CA GLY A 124 0.40 -14.30 -4.56
C GLY A 124 1.55 -15.25 -4.89
N TYR A 125 2.77 -15.01 -4.41
CA TYR A 125 3.98 -15.81 -4.69
C TYR A 125 4.40 -16.77 -3.55
N LEU A 126 3.60 -16.85 -2.49
CA LEU A 126 3.78 -17.75 -1.35
C LEU A 126 2.91 -19.00 -1.53
N GLN A 127 3.45 -20.19 -1.23
CA GLN A 127 2.78 -21.46 -1.51
C GLN A 127 1.74 -21.91 -0.46
N TYR A 128 1.50 -21.06 0.54
CA TYR A 128 0.77 -21.40 1.77
C TYR A 128 -0.49 -20.55 1.86
N VAL A 129 -1.66 -21.21 1.87
CA VAL A 129 -3.00 -20.59 1.75
C VAL A 129 -3.18 -19.31 2.57
N VAL A 130 -2.73 -19.30 3.83
CA VAL A 130 -2.85 -18.16 4.75
C VAL A 130 -2.25 -16.84 4.21
N TYR A 131 -1.20 -16.90 3.37
CA TYR A 131 -0.58 -15.71 2.74
C TYR A 131 -1.17 -15.36 1.37
N ILE A 132 -2.01 -16.24 0.81
CA ILE A 132 -2.66 -16.04 -0.49
C ILE A 132 -4.18 -15.86 -0.41
N VAL A 133 -4.79 -15.89 0.78
CA VAL A 133 -6.23 -15.59 0.95
C VAL A 133 -6.56 -14.21 0.36
N THR A 134 -5.76 -13.19 0.67
CA THR A 134 -6.05 -11.80 0.28
C THR A 134 -5.70 -11.51 -1.18
N SER A 135 -4.75 -12.25 -1.75
CA SER A 135 -4.43 -12.24 -3.20
C SER A 135 -5.38 -13.08 -4.05
N LEU A 136 -6.43 -13.66 -3.43
CA LEU A 136 -7.37 -14.57 -4.08
C LEU A 136 -6.64 -15.75 -4.73
N GLY A 137 -5.71 -16.33 -3.98
CA GLY A 137 -4.88 -17.45 -4.40
C GLY A 137 -3.54 -17.05 -5.02
N PHE A 138 -2.89 -18.03 -5.64
CA PHE A 138 -1.56 -17.92 -6.21
C PHE A 138 -1.56 -17.13 -7.52
N ILE A 139 -0.68 -16.14 -7.63
CA ILE A 139 -0.54 -15.27 -8.81
C ILE A 139 0.76 -15.64 -9.51
N LYS A 140 0.64 -16.53 -10.52
CA LYS A 140 1.80 -17.05 -11.25
C LYS A 140 2.70 -15.94 -11.82
N GLN A 141 2.13 -14.82 -12.28
CA GLN A 141 2.90 -13.69 -12.79
C GLN A 141 3.80 -13.03 -11.74
N SER A 142 3.40 -12.98 -10.46
CA SER A 142 4.26 -12.51 -9.36
C SER A 142 5.36 -13.52 -9.01
N PHE A 143 5.08 -14.81 -9.17
CA PHE A 143 5.99 -15.91 -8.85
C PHE A 143 7.08 -16.10 -9.91
N ASP A 144 6.71 -16.10 -11.19
CA ASP A 144 7.64 -16.30 -12.30
C ASP A 144 8.70 -15.19 -12.36
N VAL A 145 8.31 -13.90 -12.21
CA VAL A 145 9.26 -12.77 -12.22
C VAL A 145 10.25 -12.81 -11.05
N LEU A 146 9.84 -13.31 -9.89
CA LEU A 146 10.73 -13.47 -8.74
C LEU A 146 11.81 -14.52 -9.03
N ILE A 147 11.45 -15.67 -9.57
CA ILE A 147 12.43 -16.72 -9.90
C ILE A 147 13.33 -16.26 -11.05
N ASP A 148 12.75 -15.69 -12.12
CA ASP A 148 13.50 -15.19 -13.28
C ASP A 148 14.49 -14.10 -12.89
N GLY A 149 14.06 -13.10 -12.11
CA GLY A 149 14.92 -11.99 -11.69
C GLY A 149 15.99 -12.40 -10.68
N ILE A 150 15.70 -13.33 -9.77
CA ILE A 150 16.71 -13.87 -8.83
C ILE A 150 17.75 -14.73 -9.56
N GLU A 151 17.32 -15.60 -10.48
CA GLU A 151 18.27 -16.35 -11.31
C GLU A 151 19.16 -15.38 -12.09
N LYS A 152 18.57 -14.32 -12.67
CA LYS A 152 19.30 -13.32 -13.45
C LYS A 152 20.28 -12.49 -12.62
N SER A 153 19.91 -12.03 -11.42
CA SER A 153 20.83 -11.28 -10.56
C SER A 153 21.99 -12.16 -10.04
N ILE A 154 21.74 -13.46 -9.81
CA ILE A 154 22.80 -14.42 -9.45
C ILE A 154 23.72 -14.73 -10.64
N VAL A 155 23.18 -14.85 -11.86
CA VAL A 155 23.99 -15.01 -13.07
C VAL A 155 24.83 -13.75 -13.33
N GLU A 156 24.24 -12.55 -13.29
CA GLU A 156 24.98 -11.28 -13.41
C GLU A 156 26.12 -11.19 -12.39
N ALA A 157 25.84 -11.53 -11.12
CA ALA A 157 26.84 -11.55 -10.08
C ALA A 157 27.93 -12.63 -10.27
N HIS A 158 27.59 -13.78 -10.87
CA HIS A 158 28.56 -14.84 -11.17
C HIS A 158 29.53 -14.42 -12.28
N GLU A 159 29.02 -13.92 -13.41
CA GLU A 159 29.86 -13.48 -14.53
C GLU A 159 30.68 -12.23 -14.18
N ASN A 160 30.28 -11.47 -13.15
CA ASN A 160 31.01 -10.32 -12.60
C ASN A 160 32.01 -10.66 -11.48
N LEU A 161 32.30 -11.93 -11.17
CA LEU A 161 33.25 -12.31 -10.10
C LEU A 161 34.68 -11.82 -10.37
N ARG A 162 35.20 -10.93 -9.52
CA ARG A 162 36.50 -10.25 -9.66
C ARG A 162 37.29 -10.18 -8.34
N PRO A 163 38.63 -10.13 -8.38
CA PRO A 163 39.50 -9.82 -7.24
C PRO A 163 39.04 -8.59 -6.45
N GLY A 164 38.87 -8.72 -5.14
CA GLY A 164 38.47 -7.61 -4.27
C GLY A 164 38.53 -7.88 -2.77
N ASP A 165 38.26 -6.82 -2.00
CA ASP A 165 38.28 -6.78 -0.54
C ASP A 165 36.95 -6.26 0.03
N ILE A 166 36.65 -6.61 1.28
CA ILE A 166 35.40 -6.27 1.96
C ILE A 166 35.70 -5.52 3.26
N PHE A 167 35.08 -4.36 3.46
CA PHE A 167 35.22 -3.55 4.67
C PHE A 167 33.91 -3.51 5.46
N VAL A 168 33.99 -3.51 6.78
CA VAL A 168 32.83 -3.40 7.69
C VAL A 168 32.83 -2.06 8.42
N ASN A 169 31.63 -1.55 8.71
CA ASN A 169 31.43 -0.39 9.59
C ASN A 169 30.05 -0.45 10.28
N LYS A 170 29.87 0.23 11.42
CA LYS A 170 28.59 0.27 12.15
C LYS A 170 28.42 1.51 13.02
N GLU A 171 27.20 2.03 13.09
CA GLU A 171 26.85 3.19 13.93
C GLU A 171 25.33 3.26 14.18
N LEU A 172 24.88 4.22 15.00
CA LEU A 172 23.48 4.40 15.37
C LEU A 172 22.73 5.34 14.42
N LEU A 173 21.48 4.99 14.10
CA LEU A 173 20.59 5.74 13.21
C LEU A 173 19.21 5.99 13.85
N GLU A 174 18.70 7.22 13.74
CA GLU A 174 17.38 7.62 14.25
C GLU A 174 16.31 7.66 13.13
N ALA A 175 15.96 6.48 12.60
CA ALA A 175 14.97 6.31 11.53
C ALA A 175 13.74 5.45 11.92
N SER A 176 13.61 5.03 13.18
CA SER A 176 12.50 4.16 13.63
C SER A 176 12.12 4.29 15.10
N ILE A 177 10.92 3.76 15.43
CA ILE A 177 10.35 3.67 16.79
C ILE A 177 9.80 2.26 17.07
N ASN A 178 9.64 1.89 18.35
CA ASN A 178 8.99 0.64 18.74
C ASN A 178 7.45 0.79 18.68
N ARG A 179 6.76 -0.13 18.01
CA ARG A 179 5.28 -0.14 17.86
C ARG A 179 4.54 -1.01 18.87
N SER A 180 5.26 -1.81 19.66
CA SER A 180 4.74 -2.64 20.75
C SER A 180 5.50 -2.39 22.08
N PRO A 181 5.67 -1.13 22.51
CA PRO A 181 6.55 -0.78 23.64
C PRO A 181 6.09 -1.36 24.97
N SER A 182 4.79 -1.61 25.15
CA SER A 182 4.22 -2.31 26.30
C SER A 182 4.64 -3.78 26.39
N ALA A 183 4.86 -4.46 25.25
CA ALA A 183 5.43 -5.81 25.23
C ALA A 183 6.94 -5.78 25.52
N TYR A 184 7.69 -4.85 24.89
CA TYR A 184 9.11 -4.66 25.19
C TYR A 184 9.36 -4.46 26.70
N LEU A 185 8.53 -3.66 27.37
CA LEU A 185 8.66 -3.38 28.81
C LEU A 185 8.44 -4.59 29.72
N ASN A 186 7.83 -5.68 29.24
CA ASN A 186 7.67 -6.91 30.03
C ASN A 186 8.98 -7.73 30.14
N ASN A 187 9.95 -7.52 29.23
CA ASN A 187 11.28 -8.12 29.36
C ASN A 187 11.96 -7.68 30.69
N PRO A 188 12.83 -8.52 31.30
CA PRO A 188 13.46 -8.25 32.58
C PRO A 188 14.12 -6.87 32.69
N PRO A 189 13.87 -6.08 33.76
CA PRO A 189 14.44 -4.75 33.91
C PRO A 189 15.97 -4.69 33.82
N ALA A 190 16.66 -5.71 34.35
CA ALA A 190 18.12 -5.83 34.35
C ALA A 190 18.72 -6.22 32.98
N GLU A 191 17.91 -6.80 32.08
CA GLU A 191 18.28 -6.97 30.67
C GLU A 191 18.05 -5.64 29.94
N ARG A 192 16.87 -5.04 30.09
CA ARG A 192 16.52 -3.76 29.46
C ARG A 192 17.46 -2.61 29.81
N SER A 193 18.01 -2.57 31.03
CA SER A 193 18.98 -1.55 31.43
C SER A 193 20.32 -1.60 30.70
N GLN A 194 20.61 -2.68 29.96
CA GLN A 194 21.82 -2.80 29.13
C GLN A 194 21.66 -2.07 27.78
N PHE A 195 20.43 -1.75 27.38
CA PHE A 195 20.13 -1.15 26.07
C PHE A 195 19.58 0.27 26.21
N LYS A 196 20.27 1.26 25.61
CA LYS A 196 19.85 2.67 25.60
C LYS A 196 18.49 2.91 24.90
N TYR A 197 18.09 2.02 23.98
CA TYR A 197 16.88 2.16 23.17
C TYR A 197 16.10 0.83 23.07
N ASN A 198 14.77 0.95 22.98
CA ASN A 198 13.83 -0.17 22.77
C ASN A 198 13.67 -0.59 21.30
N VAL A 199 14.55 -0.14 20.41
CA VAL A 199 14.73 -0.63 19.04
C VAL A 199 16.22 -0.78 18.77
N ASP A 200 16.60 -1.67 17.86
CA ASP A 200 17.98 -1.72 17.34
C ASP A 200 18.22 -0.56 16.38
N LYS A 201 18.89 0.48 16.89
CA LYS A 201 19.33 1.64 16.10
C LYS A 201 20.66 1.41 15.37
N GLU A 202 21.36 0.31 15.62
CA GLU A 202 22.62 0.01 14.92
C GLU A 202 22.33 -0.34 13.45
N MET A 203 22.96 0.39 12.54
CA MET A 203 23.12 0.00 11.14
C MET A 203 24.49 -0.65 10.98
N THR A 204 24.55 -1.82 10.34
CA THR A 204 25.82 -2.48 9.96
C THR A 204 25.97 -2.43 8.44
N LEU A 205 27.11 -1.97 7.95
CA LEU A 205 27.43 -1.84 6.54
C LEU A 205 28.60 -2.77 6.18
N LEU A 206 28.47 -3.49 5.07
CA LEU A 206 29.59 -4.06 4.33
C LEU A 206 29.81 -3.27 3.03
N LYS A 207 31.06 -2.87 2.78
CA LYS A 207 31.53 -2.14 1.60
C LYS A 207 32.39 -3.09 0.76
N PHE A 208 32.05 -3.22 -0.51
CA PHE A 208 32.69 -4.13 -1.45
C PHE A 208 33.60 -3.32 -2.38
N VAL A 209 34.88 -3.67 -2.45
CA VAL A 209 35.91 -2.95 -3.22
C VAL A 209 36.56 -3.91 -4.21
N ASP A 210 36.40 -3.62 -5.49
CA ASP A 210 37.04 -4.31 -6.61
C ASP A 210 38.48 -3.78 -6.79
N GLY A 211 39.43 -4.67 -7.05
CA GLY A 211 40.85 -4.32 -7.17
C GLY A 211 41.26 -3.52 -8.41
N GLU A 212 40.39 -3.42 -9.42
CA GLU A 212 40.57 -2.63 -10.64
C GLU A 212 39.70 -1.36 -10.63
N TRP A 213 38.45 -1.47 -10.16
CA TRP A 213 37.44 -0.41 -10.25
C TRP A 213 37.16 0.34 -8.95
N GLY A 214 37.66 -0.13 -7.81
CA GLY A 214 37.41 0.47 -6.50
C GLY A 214 36.03 0.10 -5.93
N PRO A 215 35.38 0.98 -5.14
CA PRO A 215 34.17 0.61 -4.40
C PRO A 215 32.96 0.29 -5.31
N VAL A 216 32.60 -0.99 -5.43
CA VAL A 216 31.57 -1.50 -6.36
C VAL A 216 30.20 -1.78 -5.72
N GLY A 217 30.06 -1.82 -4.40
CA GLY A 217 28.74 -1.98 -3.79
C GLY A 217 28.69 -1.86 -2.28
N SER A 218 27.48 -1.84 -1.73
CA SER A 218 27.22 -1.83 -0.28
C SER A 218 26.07 -2.76 0.12
N PHE A 219 26.19 -3.39 1.29
CA PHE A 219 25.13 -4.21 1.88
C PHE A 219 24.88 -3.73 3.32
N ASN A 220 23.66 -3.28 3.59
CA ASN A 220 23.32 -2.48 4.77
C ASN A 220 22.21 -3.18 5.57
N TRP A 221 22.50 -3.64 6.79
CA TRP A 221 21.49 -4.18 7.70
C TRP A 221 21.00 -3.09 8.65
N PHE A 222 19.68 -2.90 8.73
CA PHE A 222 19.05 -1.99 9.69
C PHE A 222 17.59 -2.41 9.98
N ALA A 223 17.15 -2.34 11.24
CA ALA A 223 15.80 -2.75 11.64
C ALA A 223 14.77 -1.63 11.40
N THR A 224 13.90 -1.78 10.40
CA THR A 224 12.77 -0.86 10.11
C THR A 224 11.80 -1.50 9.13
N HIS A 225 10.51 -1.65 9.46
CA HIS A 225 9.50 -2.11 8.51
C HIS A 225 9.44 -1.25 7.23
N GLY A 226 9.23 -1.89 6.07
CA GLY A 226 8.84 -1.21 4.83
C GLY A 226 7.35 -0.90 4.82
N THR A 227 6.92 -0.04 5.75
CA THR A 227 5.53 0.41 5.95
C THR A 227 5.45 1.94 6.07
N SER A 228 6.21 2.65 5.23
CA SER A 228 6.08 4.10 5.05
C SER A 228 4.98 4.45 4.04
N MET A 229 4.80 3.62 3.01
CA MET A 229 3.62 3.55 2.17
C MET A 229 2.52 2.79 2.93
N SER A 230 1.33 3.38 3.05
CA SER A 230 0.26 2.87 3.91
C SER A 230 -0.57 1.74 3.28
N ARG A 231 -1.47 1.14 4.07
CA ARG A 231 -2.47 0.17 3.60
C ARG A 231 -3.50 0.70 2.59
N THR A 232 -3.45 2.00 2.27
CA THR A 232 -4.25 2.64 1.21
C THR A 232 -3.45 2.96 -0.06
N ASN A 233 -2.12 2.82 -0.05
CA ASN A 233 -1.31 2.88 -1.26
C ASN A 233 -1.68 1.75 -2.24
N SER A 234 -1.72 2.09 -3.53
CA SER A 234 -1.97 1.16 -4.64
C SER A 234 -0.86 1.13 -5.70
N LEU A 235 0.26 1.83 -5.49
CA LEU A 235 1.40 1.84 -6.42
C LEU A 235 2.51 0.91 -5.92
N ILE A 236 3.07 0.09 -6.81
CA ILE A 236 4.20 -0.78 -6.48
C ILE A 236 5.40 0.08 -6.06
N SER A 237 6.01 -0.23 -4.92
CA SER A 237 7.09 0.55 -4.31
C SER A 237 8.01 -0.34 -3.48
N GLY A 238 9.32 -0.09 -3.54
CA GLY A 238 10.28 -0.70 -2.61
C GLY A 238 10.24 -0.12 -1.19
N ASP A 239 9.31 0.81 -0.92
CA ASP A 239 9.18 1.52 0.36
C ASP A 239 10.51 2.19 0.79
N ASN A 240 10.71 2.48 2.08
CA ASN A 240 11.84 3.27 2.55
C ASN A 240 13.20 2.59 2.32
N LYS A 241 13.26 1.25 2.30
CA LYS A 241 14.49 0.49 2.03
C LYS A 241 14.85 0.42 0.55
N GLY A 242 13.88 0.22 -0.33
CA GLY A 242 14.11 0.31 -1.78
C GLY A 242 14.46 1.74 -2.21
N ALA A 243 13.88 2.75 -1.56
CA ALA A 243 14.26 4.15 -1.76
C ALA A 243 15.71 4.41 -1.33
N ALA A 244 16.13 3.96 -0.14
CA ALA A 244 17.50 4.08 0.33
C ALA A 244 18.51 3.37 -0.61
N ALA A 245 18.17 2.18 -1.10
CA ALA A 245 18.95 1.44 -2.08
C ALA A 245 19.11 2.24 -3.39
N ARG A 246 18.01 2.75 -3.94
CA ARG A 246 18.02 3.59 -5.15
C ARG A 246 18.84 4.86 -4.94
N PHE A 247 18.66 5.58 -3.84
CA PHE A 247 19.42 6.80 -3.55
C PHE A 247 20.93 6.54 -3.45
N MET A 248 21.34 5.39 -2.90
CA MET A 248 22.76 5.01 -2.84
C MET A 248 23.32 4.58 -4.21
N GLU A 249 22.52 3.90 -5.04
CA GLU A 249 22.87 3.58 -6.43
C GLU A 249 22.99 4.85 -7.28
N ASP A 250 22.06 5.80 -7.15
CA ASP A 250 22.10 7.15 -7.76
C ASP A 250 23.33 7.96 -7.32
N TRP A 251 23.68 7.92 -6.03
CA TRP A 251 24.82 8.63 -5.47
C TRP A 251 26.16 8.06 -5.96
N ALA A 252 26.30 6.74 -5.99
CA ALA A 252 27.51 6.07 -6.47
C ALA A 252 27.66 6.19 -7.99
N GLU A 253 26.55 6.13 -8.73
CA GLU A 253 26.50 6.53 -10.14
C GLU A 253 27.11 7.92 -10.30
N GLN A 254 26.58 8.93 -9.59
CA GLN A 254 26.85 10.36 -9.77
C GLN A 254 28.28 10.79 -9.42
N ASN A 255 28.74 10.52 -8.20
CA ASN A 255 30.04 10.98 -7.71
C ASN A 255 31.20 10.29 -8.45
N GLY A 256 30.96 9.08 -8.95
CA GLY A 256 31.99 8.25 -9.53
C GLY A 256 32.85 7.57 -8.47
N TYR A 257 33.66 6.63 -8.95
CA TYR A 257 34.53 5.80 -8.13
C TYR A 257 35.78 6.64 -7.83
N PRO A 258 36.17 6.83 -6.55
CA PRO A 258 37.36 7.61 -6.23
C PRO A 258 38.59 6.91 -6.81
N LYS A 259 39.16 7.49 -7.88
CA LYS A 259 40.36 6.94 -8.53
C LYS A 259 41.55 7.02 -7.59
N GLN A 260 42.20 5.89 -7.38
CA GLN A 260 43.42 5.81 -6.59
C GLN A 260 44.64 6.03 -7.51
N THR A 261 45.46 7.06 -7.21
CA THR A 261 46.86 7.27 -7.69
C THR A 261 47.09 7.40 -9.22
N ASP A 262 47.96 8.26 -9.78
CA ASP A 262 49.02 9.12 -9.25
C ASP A 262 49.28 10.35 -10.14
N SER A 263 49.58 11.50 -9.53
CA SER A 263 50.69 12.40 -9.93
C SER A 263 50.76 13.59 -8.97
N ALA A 264 51.94 13.90 -8.40
CA ALA A 264 52.07 14.96 -7.42
C ALA A 264 52.16 16.37 -8.04
N TYR A 265 51.29 17.27 -7.59
CA TYR A 265 51.56 18.71 -7.55
C TYR A 265 50.83 19.31 -6.33
N PRO A 266 51.50 20.05 -5.44
CA PRO A 266 50.85 20.68 -4.30
C PRO A 266 50.30 22.04 -4.70
N ASP A 267 49.02 22.32 -4.41
CA ASP A 267 48.65 23.71 -4.15
C ASP A 267 47.52 23.91 -3.13
N THR A 268 47.76 24.92 -2.29
CA THR A 268 46.93 25.69 -1.35
C THR A 268 45.68 25.13 -0.65
N ILE A 269 45.63 25.38 0.66
CA ILE A 269 44.50 25.12 1.57
C ILE A 269 43.47 26.25 1.50
N THR A 270 42.19 25.91 1.33
CA THR A 270 41.06 26.75 1.81
C THR A 270 40.01 25.91 2.51
N SER A 271 39.84 26.12 3.81
CA SER A 271 38.80 25.50 4.62
C SER A 271 37.47 26.26 4.47
N GLY A 272 36.43 25.62 3.93
CA GLY A 272 35.08 26.16 3.85
C GLY A 272 34.05 25.04 4.00
N ILE A 273 33.04 25.25 4.85
CA ILE A 273 31.92 24.31 5.01
C ILE A 273 30.80 24.79 4.10
N GLU A 274 30.68 24.19 2.92
CA GLU A 274 29.54 24.35 2.02
C GLU A 274 28.80 23.03 1.83
N GLN A 275 27.49 23.12 1.58
CA GLN A 275 26.60 21.97 1.56
C GLN A 275 26.81 21.15 0.27
N LYS A 276 27.05 19.84 0.41
CA LYS A 276 27.07 18.88 -0.72
C LYS A 276 25.67 18.72 -1.33
N VAL A 277 25.27 19.63 -2.21
CA VAL A 277 24.08 19.49 -3.05
C VAL A 277 24.37 18.51 -4.20
N LEU A 278 23.44 17.61 -4.51
CA LEU A 278 23.59 16.63 -5.59
C LEU A 278 23.57 17.31 -6.97
N HIS A 279 24.73 17.41 -7.62
CA HIS A 279 24.82 17.82 -9.02
C HIS A 279 24.77 16.61 -9.98
N ARG A 280 23.62 16.35 -10.61
CA ARG A 280 23.48 15.30 -11.65
C ARG A 280 23.63 15.86 -13.06
N ARG A 281 24.82 15.66 -13.62
CA ARG A 281 25.10 15.25 -15.02
C ARG A 281 24.13 15.71 -16.12
N ILE A 282 24.41 16.90 -16.66
CA ILE A 282 24.66 17.03 -18.11
C ILE A 282 26.06 17.64 -18.26
N SER A 283 26.82 17.28 -19.30
CA SER A 283 28.17 17.80 -19.54
C SER A 283 28.13 19.31 -19.82
N ILE A 284 28.86 20.09 -19.03
CA ILE A 284 28.84 21.56 -19.08
C ILE A 284 29.55 22.10 -20.33
N ILE A 285 28.82 22.25 -21.43
CA ILE A 285 28.92 23.41 -22.34
C ILE A 285 27.51 23.75 -22.87
N ILE A 286 26.77 24.59 -22.13
CA ILE A 286 25.58 25.29 -22.64
C ILE A 286 25.76 26.77 -22.27
N PRO A 287 25.60 27.72 -23.21
CA PRO A 287 25.71 29.15 -22.92
C PRO A 287 24.56 29.64 -22.02
N GLN A 288 24.68 30.86 -21.47
CA GLN A 288 23.76 31.35 -20.44
C GLN A 288 22.29 31.42 -20.88
N PRO A 289 21.32 31.21 -19.96
CA PRO A 289 19.98 30.74 -20.36
C PRO A 289 19.02 31.80 -20.89
N ASP A 290 19.25 33.08 -20.60
CA ASP A 290 18.20 34.10 -20.69
C ASP A 290 17.77 34.47 -22.13
N ASP A 291 18.67 34.38 -23.11
CA ASP A 291 18.39 34.76 -24.51
C ASP A 291 17.67 33.68 -25.35
N LYS A 292 17.60 32.42 -24.89
CA LYS A 292 17.13 31.28 -25.74
C LYS A 292 15.76 30.69 -25.36
N SER A 293 15.09 31.22 -24.34
CA SER A 293 13.78 30.70 -23.90
C SER A 293 12.71 30.76 -25.02
N SER A 294 12.69 31.84 -25.81
CA SER A 294 11.78 32.03 -26.94
C SER A 294 12.02 31.01 -28.07
N GLU A 295 13.28 30.77 -28.46
CA GLU A 295 13.64 29.76 -29.46
C GLU A 295 13.23 28.35 -29.02
N LEU A 296 13.44 28.01 -27.75
CA LEU A 296 13.08 26.70 -27.20
C LEU A 296 11.55 26.49 -27.14
N MET A 297 10.78 27.53 -26.78
CA MET A 297 9.32 27.50 -26.83
C MET A 297 8.79 27.35 -28.26
N GLN A 298 9.40 28.04 -29.24
CA GLN A 298 9.03 27.93 -30.65
C GLN A 298 9.41 26.55 -31.25
N LEU A 299 10.58 26.01 -30.91
CA LEU A 299 11.01 24.68 -31.31
C LEU A 299 10.09 23.60 -30.71
N ALA A 300 9.76 23.70 -29.42
CA ALA A 300 8.96 22.69 -28.73
C ALA A 300 7.48 22.70 -29.12
N SER A 301 6.92 23.86 -29.46
CA SER A 301 5.57 23.97 -30.05
C SER A 301 5.50 23.46 -31.49
N SER A 302 6.62 23.46 -32.25
CA SER A 302 6.65 22.96 -33.64
C SER A 302 6.48 21.44 -33.80
N PHE A 303 6.79 20.65 -32.76
CA PHE A 303 6.49 19.23 -32.74
C PHE A 303 4.96 19.00 -32.61
N LEU A 304 4.48 17.85 -33.09
CA LEU A 304 3.07 17.43 -32.96
C LEU A 304 2.96 16.10 -32.20
N ALA A 305 1.74 15.77 -31.77
CA ALA A 305 1.43 14.51 -31.12
C ALA A 305 1.37 13.37 -32.14
N SER A 306 2.32 12.42 -32.12
CA SER A 306 2.13 11.16 -32.83
C SER A 306 1.12 10.27 -32.10
N GLY A 307 -0.11 10.20 -32.62
CA GLY A 307 -1.05 9.16 -32.19
C GLY A 307 -0.48 7.74 -32.37
N GLY A 308 -1.07 6.77 -31.70
CA GLY A 308 -0.46 5.48 -31.39
C GLY A 308 0.22 4.74 -32.55
N ARG A 309 1.54 4.52 -32.41
CA ARG A 309 2.42 3.67 -33.26
C ARG A 309 2.69 2.30 -32.63
N LEU A 310 3.00 1.29 -33.45
CA LEU A 310 3.40 -0.04 -32.96
C LEU A 310 4.93 -0.13 -32.85
N LEU A 311 5.49 -0.54 -31.70
CA LEU A 311 6.91 -0.93 -31.60
C LEU A 311 7.17 -2.38 -32.05
N SER A 312 8.39 -2.63 -32.54
CA SER A 312 8.95 -3.95 -32.82
C SER A 312 9.25 -4.74 -31.53
N SER A 313 9.65 -6.01 -31.66
CA SER A 313 10.17 -6.80 -30.55
C SER A 313 11.49 -6.28 -29.99
N THR A 314 12.34 -5.67 -30.83
CA THR A 314 13.65 -5.14 -30.43
C THR A 314 13.55 -3.81 -29.67
N GLY A 315 12.55 -2.97 -29.95
CA GLY A 315 12.38 -1.67 -29.30
C GLY A 315 11.85 -1.69 -27.85
N ARG A 316 11.81 -2.85 -27.19
CA ARG A 316 11.23 -3.02 -25.84
C ARG A 316 12.21 -2.80 -24.69
N ILE A 317 13.50 -2.98 -24.96
CA ILE A 317 14.55 -3.04 -23.93
C ILE A 317 15.39 -1.75 -23.93
N SER A 318 15.56 -1.11 -25.09
CA SER A 318 16.53 -0.02 -25.31
C SER A 318 16.04 1.39 -24.92
N GLN A 319 15.19 1.53 -23.89
CA GLN A 319 14.62 2.83 -23.47
C GLN A 319 14.46 2.99 -21.93
N ARG A 320 15.36 2.41 -21.13
CA ARG A 320 15.60 2.88 -19.75
C ARG A 320 16.57 4.06 -19.75
N VAL A 321 16.54 4.86 -18.69
CA VAL A 321 17.54 5.93 -18.42
C VAL A 321 18.91 5.32 -18.11
N ARG A 322 18.92 4.14 -17.49
CA ARG A 322 20.10 3.49 -16.90
C ARG A 322 20.48 2.22 -17.67
N ASP A 323 20.87 2.40 -18.94
CA ASP A 323 21.51 1.34 -19.72
C ASP A 323 22.97 1.14 -19.25
N THR A 324 23.44 -0.10 -19.23
CA THR A 324 24.76 -0.46 -18.69
C THR A 324 25.88 -0.13 -19.68
N GLN A 325 26.79 0.77 -19.29
CA GLN A 325 28.00 1.05 -20.07
C GLN A 325 28.87 -0.21 -20.18
N ALA A 326 29.04 -0.70 -21.40
CA ALA A 326 29.74 -1.96 -21.68
C ALA A 326 31.17 -1.97 -21.09
N GLY A 327 31.47 -3.00 -20.29
CA GLY A 327 32.79 -3.26 -19.71
C GLY A 327 33.03 -2.74 -18.29
N LYS A 328 32.13 -1.92 -17.72
CA LYS A 328 32.27 -1.39 -16.35
C LYS A 328 31.32 -2.10 -15.36
N PRO A 329 31.77 -2.51 -14.16
CA PRO A 329 30.87 -3.05 -13.14
C PRO A 329 29.86 -2.00 -12.67
N LYS A 330 28.60 -2.42 -12.58
CA LYS A 330 27.47 -1.64 -12.06
C LYS A 330 27.53 -1.57 -10.54
N PHE A 331 27.28 -0.39 -9.95
CA PHE A 331 27.17 -0.28 -8.50
C PHE A 331 25.87 -0.90 -8.00
N VAL A 332 25.92 -1.68 -6.91
CA VAL A 332 24.75 -2.33 -6.32
C VAL A 332 24.67 -2.02 -4.83
N SER A 333 23.50 -1.60 -4.34
CA SER A 333 23.27 -1.29 -2.92
C SER A 333 22.06 -2.02 -2.34
N ALA A 334 22.26 -2.88 -1.34
CA ALA A 334 21.18 -3.57 -0.64
C ALA A 334 20.90 -2.96 0.73
N PHE A 335 19.62 -2.75 1.07
CA PHE A 335 19.17 -2.37 2.42
C PHE A 335 18.33 -3.50 3.03
N CYS A 336 19.02 -4.47 3.62
CA CYS A 336 18.44 -5.67 4.21
C CYS A 336 17.69 -5.37 5.53
N GLN A 337 16.83 -6.31 5.93
CA GLN A 337 16.19 -6.32 7.23
C GLN A 337 17.07 -6.98 8.29
N SER A 338 16.98 -6.43 9.51
CA SER A 338 17.43 -7.09 10.74
C SER A 338 16.20 -7.61 11.52
N ASN A 339 16.32 -7.70 12.83
CA ASN A 339 15.29 -7.98 13.83
C ASN A 339 14.19 -6.89 13.93
N CYS A 340 13.46 -6.61 12.83
CA CYS A 340 12.54 -5.48 12.71
C CYS A 340 11.12 -5.68 13.26
N GLY A 341 10.80 -6.83 13.88
CA GLY A 341 9.41 -7.30 14.04
C GLY A 341 8.45 -6.36 14.80
N ASP A 342 8.95 -5.52 15.70
CA ASP A 342 8.23 -4.51 16.46
C ASP A 342 8.72 -3.08 16.16
N VAL A 343 9.43 -2.88 15.04
CA VAL A 343 10.14 -1.65 14.67
C VAL A 343 9.51 -0.97 13.45
N SER A 344 8.96 0.22 13.66
CA SER A 344 8.17 0.99 12.67
C SER A 344 8.92 2.23 12.14
N PRO A 345 8.75 2.59 10.84
CA PRO A 345 9.23 3.85 10.26
C PRO A 345 8.35 5.07 10.62
N ASN A 346 7.21 4.87 11.29
CA ASN A 346 6.22 5.91 11.55
C ASN A 346 6.58 6.76 12.79
N VAL A 347 7.75 7.41 12.70
CA VAL A 347 8.48 8.02 13.83
C VAL A 347 7.78 9.15 14.58
N LEU A 348 6.69 9.73 14.07
CA LEU A 348 5.94 10.75 14.84
C LEU A 348 5.08 10.13 15.95
N GLY A 349 4.92 8.81 15.97
CA GLY A 349 4.10 8.09 16.95
C GLY A 349 2.69 7.78 16.45
N THR A 350 1.85 7.28 17.36
CA THR A 350 0.57 6.63 17.04
C THR A 350 -0.62 7.43 17.57
N PHE A 351 -1.52 7.83 16.67
CA PHE A 351 -2.61 8.75 16.95
C PHE A 351 -3.96 8.26 16.46
N CYS A 352 -5.00 8.76 17.10
CA CYS A 352 -6.39 8.56 16.76
C CYS A 352 -6.80 9.49 15.62
N ILE A 353 -7.29 8.93 14.51
CA ILE A 353 -7.69 9.72 13.31
C ILE A 353 -8.99 10.52 13.51
N ASP A 354 -9.79 10.17 14.52
CA ASP A 354 -11.07 10.82 14.83
C ASP A 354 -10.92 12.07 15.73
N THR A 355 -9.90 12.08 16.59
CA THR A 355 -9.72 13.03 17.71
C THR A 355 -8.34 13.70 17.72
N GLY A 356 -7.36 13.18 16.99
CA GLY A 356 -5.97 13.66 16.97
C GLY A 356 -5.13 13.29 18.18
N LEU A 357 -5.73 12.70 19.23
CA LEU A 357 -5.06 12.31 20.47
C LEU A 357 -4.13 11.08 20.27
N PRO A 358 -3.15 10.84 21.16
CA PRO A 358 -2.39 9.59 21.17
C PRO A 358 -3.30 8.37 21.42
N CYS A 359 -2.96 7.22 20.82
CA CYS A 359 -3.68 5.96 21.08
C CYS A 359 -3.43 5.42 22.49
N ASP A 360 -4.29 4.52 22.95
CA ASP A 360 -4.03 3.69 24.13
C ASP A 360 -2.73 2.86 23.98
N PHE A 361 -1.86 2.94 24.99
CA PHE A 361 -0.51 2.39 24.99
C PHE A 361 -0.45 0.84 25.03
N ASN A 362 -1.43 0.21 25.66
CA ASN A 362 -1.42 -1.24 25.86
C ASN A 362 -2.07 -2.00 24.69
N HIS A 363 -3.21 -1.52 24.19
CA HIS A 363 -4.01 -2.21 23.18
C HIS A 363 -3.95 -1.56 21.78
N SER A 364 -3.33 -0.38 21.66
CA SER A 364 -3.30 0.42 20.43
C SER A 364 -4.70 0.73 19.89
N THR A 365 -5.55 1.28 20.76
CA THR A 365 -6.94 1.62 20.41
C THR A 365 -7.30 3.07 20.71
N CYS A 366 -8.35 3.55 20.04
CA CYS A 366 -8.96 4.86 20.20
C CYS A 366 -10.45 4.65 20.44
N ASN A 367 -11.00 5.19 21.53
CA ASN A 367 -12.38 4.89 21.95
C ASN A 367 -12.68 3.37 22.02
N GLY A 368 -11.66 2.57 22.35
CA GLY A 368 -11.72 1.11 22.41
C GLY A 368 -11.67 0.37 21.07
N LYS A 369 -11.49 1.07 19.93
CA LYS A 369 -11.36 0.52 18.57
C LYS A 369 -9.93 0.56 18.06
N ASN A 370 -9.45 -0.48 17.38
CA ASN A 370 -8.14 -0.49 16.74
C ASN A 370 -8.16 0.23 15.37
N GLU A 371 -9.27 0.20 14.64
CA GLU A 371 -9.36 0.70 13.24
C GLU A 371 -9.19 2.22 13.09
N LEU A 372 -9.05 2.94 14.22
CA LEU A 372 -8.86 4.39 14.31
C LEU A 372 -7.44 4.79 14.75
N CYS A 373 -6.60 3.84 15.17
CA CYS A 373 -5.24 4.12 15.64
C CYS A 373 -4.20 3.89 14.54
N TYR A 374 -3.51 4.96 14.13
CA TYR A 374 -2.50 4.92 13.06
C TYR A 374 -1.18 5.56 13.51
N GLY A 375 -0.07 4.92 13.14
CA GLY A 375 1.26 5.55 13.14
C GLY A 375 1.34 6.65 12.09
N ARG A 376 2.15 7.69 12.34
CA ARG A 376 2.38 8.77 11.38
C ARG A 376 3.86 8.85 10.97
N GLY A 377 4.11 8.73 9.67
CA GLY A 377 5.41 8.99 9.05
C GLY A 377 5.81 10.47 9.14
N PRO A 378 7.11 10.80 8.97
CA PRO A 378 7.62 12.15 9.18
C PRO A 378 7.15 13.18 8.14
N GLY A 379 6.63 12.73 6.99
CA GLY A 379 6.01 13.57 5.96
C GLY A 379 4.48 13.65 6.04
N TYR A 380 3.85 13.10 7.09
CA TYR A 380 2.39 13.02 7.22
C TYR A 380 1.70 14.37 6.96
N PRO A 381 0.64 14.42 6.11
CA PRO A 381 -0.13 13.28 5.59
C PRO A 381 0.44 12.60 4.32
N ASP A 382 1.58 13.05 3.78
CA ASP A 382 2.17 12.45 2.57
C ASP A 382 3.01 11.20 2.92
N GLU A 383 2.57 10.05 2.43
CA GLU A 383 3.25 8.75 2.57
C GLU A 383 4.47 8.61 1.65
N PHE A 384 4.49 9.26 0.49
CA PHE A 384 5.65 9.29 -0.41
C PHE A 384 6.76 10.14 0.20
N GLU A 385 6.44 11.31 0.75
CA GLU A 385 7.41 12.16 1.46
C GLU A 385 7.88 11.49 2.76
N SER A 386 6.99 10.79 3.47
CA SER A 386 7.38 9.95 4.61
C SER A 386 8.37 8.85 4.20
N THR A 387 8.11 8.18 3.09
CA THR A 387 8.99 7.16 2.50
C THR A 387 10.33 7.76 2.09
N ARG A 388 10.32 8.95 1.45
CA ARG A 388 11.51 9.68 1.04
C ARG A 388 12.39 10.01 2.25
N ILE A 389 11.82 10.60 3.30
CA ILE A 389 12.56 11.01 4.50
C ILE A 389 13.17 9.81 5.25
N ILE A 390 12.46 8.68 5.37
CA ILE A 390 13.00 7.48 6.05
C ILE A 390 14.01 6.73 5.16
N GLY A 391 13.86 6.80 3.83
CA GLY A 391 14.87 6.33 2.89
C GLY A 391 16.15 7.18 2.94
N GLU A 392 16.00 8.51 2.89
CA GLU A 392 17.09 9.51 2.98
C GLU A 392 17.93 9.32 4.25
N ARG A 393 17.28 9.09 5.41
CA ARG A 393 17.98 8.81 6.67
C ARG A 393 18.83 7.53 6.61
N GLN A 394 18.30 6.46 6.02
CA GLN A 394 19.05 5.21 5.85
C GLN A 394 20.20 5.38 4.85
N PHE A 395 19.94 6.05 3.72
CA PHE A 395 20.93 6.35 2.67
C PHE A 395 22.07 7.24 3.19
N SER A 396 21.77 8.36 3.83
CA SER A 396 22.79 9.31 4.32
C SER A 396 23.74 8.66 5.33
N LYS A 397 23.23 7.87 6.29
CA LYS A 397 24.09 7.15 7.24
C LYS A 397 24.85 5.99 6.58
N ALA A 398 24.28 5.33 5.57
CA ALA A 398 25.01 4.34 4.79
C ALA A 398 26.18 4.97 3.99
N VAL A 399 26.01 6.17 3.43
CA VAL A 399 27.12 6.91 2.79
C VAL A 399 28.21 7.28 3.81
N GLU A 400 27.82 7.80 4.97
CA GLU A 400 28.77 8.14 6.06
C GLU A 400 29.56 6.92 6.54
N LEU A 401 28.87 5.78 6.74
CA LEU A 401 29.49 4.49 7.06
C LEU A 401 30.39 3.98 5.94
N PHE A 402 30.02 4.18 4.67
CA PHE A 402 30.75 3.71 3.49
C PHE A 402 32.03 4.52 3.26
N ASP A 403 31.97 5.85 3.40
CA ASP A 403 33.13 6.73 3.26
C ASP A 403 34.14 6.51 4.41
N SER A 404 33.66 6.22 5.63
CA SER A 404 34.50 5.97 6.81
C SER A 404 34.90 4.51 7.05
N ALA A 405 34.38 3.55 6.28
CA ALA A 405 34.67 2.13 6.45
C ALA A 405 36.17 1.80 6.21
N SER A 406 36.84 1.38 7.28
CA SER A 406 38.28 1.07 7.31
C SER A 406 38.62 -0.29 7.93
N GLU A 407 37.68 -0.99 8.55
CA GLU A 407 37.91 -2.32 9.11
C GLU A 407 37.82 -3.38 8.00
N LEU A 408 38.95 -3.94 7.58
CA LEU A 408 39.04 -4.97 6.54
C LEU A 408 38.63 -6.35 7.08
N VAL A 409 37.57 -6.93 6.52
CA VAL A 409 37.06 -8.27 6.84
C VAL A 409 38.05 -9.31 6.32
N LYS A 410 38.49 -10.23 7.19
CA LYS A 410 39.40 -11.34 6.86
C LYS A 410 38.94 -12.62 7.54
N GLY A 411 39.19 -13.75 6.90
CA GLY A 411 38.81 -15.07 7.38
C GLY A 411 38.51 -16.02 6.22
N LYS A 412 38.04 -17.23 6.54
CA LYS A 412 37.48 -18.17 5.58
C LYS A 412 35.99 -17.92 5.37
N ILE A 413 35.47 -18.35 4.22
CA ILE A 413 34.03 -18.42 3.98
C ILE A 413 33.54 -19.80 4.44
N ASP A 414 32.64 -19.83 5.41
CA ASP A 414 32.01 -21.08 5.85
C ASP A 414 30.52 -20.86 6.16
N TYR A 415 29.72 -21.92 6.05
CA TYR A 415 28.27 -21.84 6.14
C TYR A 415 27.67 -23.13 6.73
N ARG A 416 26.58 -23.00 7.49
CA ARG A 416 25.80 -24.11 8.02
C ARG A 416 24.31 -23.85 7.79
N GLN A 417 23.58 -24.88 7.39
CA GLN A 417 22.14 -24.86 7.18
C GLN A 417 21.55 -26.17 7.69
N THR A 418 20.29 -26.12 8.13
CA THR A 418 19.47 -27.29 8.41
C THR A 418 17.99 -26.96 8.19
N TYR A 419 17.17 -27.98 7.97
CA TYR A 419 15.72 -27.93 7.96
C TYR A 419 15.20 -28.63 9.22
N LEU A 420 14.20 -28.02 9.87
CA LEU A 420 13.75 -28.36 11.22
C LEU A 420 12.22 -28.34 11.30
N ASP A 421 11.63 -29.31 12.00
CA ASP A 421 10.20 -29.28 12.34
C ASP A 421 9.97 -28.56 13.68
N PHE A 422 9.53 -27.30 13.60
CA PHE A 422 9.20 -26.48 14.76
C PHE A 422 7.84 -26.83 15.41
N SER A 423 7.08 -27.81 14.91
CA SER A 423 5.77 -28.17 15.49
C SER A 423 5.85 -28.88 16.85
N ASN A 424 6.99 -29.51 17.17
CA ASN A 424 7.21 -30.30 18.39
C ASN A 424 8.71 -30.38 18.77
N LEU A 425 9.50 -29.34 18.44
CA LEU A 425 10.93 -29.26 18.77
C LEU A 425 11.10 -29.22 20.29
N GLU A 426 11.96 -30.09 20.82
CA GLU A 426 12.33 -30.08 22.24
C GLU A 426 13.41 -29.03 22.51
N VAL A 427 13.24 -28.27 23.59
CA VAL A 427 14.10 -27.12 23.92
C VAL A 427 14.55 -27.23 25.38
N THR A 428 15.86 -27.23 25.60
CA THR A 428 16.47 -27.25 26.93
C THR A 428 16.59 -25.84 27.49
N LEU A 429 15.91 -25.57 28.60
CA LEU A 429 16.02 -24.31 29.35
C LEU A 429 16.91 -24.51 30.58
N LEU A 430 17.82 -23.57 30.81
CA LEU A 430 18.56 -23.44 32.07
C LEU A 430 17.71 -22.64 33.06
N SER A 431 17.26 -23.27 34.15
CA SER A 431 16.55 -22.58 35.22
C SER A 431 17.51 -21.73 36.07
N SER A 432 16.98 -20.69 36.72
CA SER A 432 17.74 -19.76 37.57
C SER A 432 18.42 -20.40 38.79
N ASN A 433 18.04 -21.65 39.12
CA ASN A 433 18.64 -22.50 40.15
C ASN A 433 19.50 -23.64 39.57
N GLY A 434 19.95 -23.53 38.31
CA GLY A 434 20.93 -24.43 37.68
C GLY A 434 20.37 -25.76 37.16
N SER A 435 19.11 -26.06 37.41
CA SER A 435 18.44 -27.25 36.87
C SER A 435 18.08 -27.05 35.38
N GLN A 436 18.36 -28.07 34.55
CA GLN A 436 17.86 -28.10 33.17
C GLN A 436 16.41 -28.59 33.16
N GLY A 437 15.54 -27.86 32.48
CA GLY A 437 14.16 -28.27 32.18
C GLY A 437 13.95 -28.40 30.67
N ILE A 438 13.30 -29.46 30.22
CA ILE A 438 12.93 -29.63 28.81
C ILE A 438 11.50 -29.11 28.62
N VAL A 439 11.34 -28.15 27.72
CA VAL A 439 10.05 -27.67 27.20
C VAL A 439 9.93 -28.04 25.72
N LYS A 440 8.76 -27.76 25.11
CA LYS A 440 8.57 -27.96 23.67
C LYS A 440 7.98 -26.73 23.00
N THR A 441 8.26 -26.60 21.70
CA THR A 441 7.45 -25.77 20.81
C THR A 441 6.11 -26.45 20.51
N CYS A 442 5.18 -25.69 19.94
CA CYS A 442 3.78 -26.09 19.77
C CYS A 442 3.36 -26.14 18.30
N PRO A 443 2.39 -27.00 17.91
CA PRO A 443 1.77 -26.94 16.60
C PRO A 443 1.21 -25.54 16.32
N ALA A 444 1.58 -24.98 15.16
CA ALA A 444 1.42 -23.57 14.84
C ALA A 444 0.01 -23.00 15.10
N ALA A 445 -0.09 -21.81 15.68
CA ALA A 445 -1.36 -21.13 15.88
C ALA A 445 -1.23 -19.60 15.92
N MET A 446 -2.18 -18.89 15.32
CA MET A 446 -2.34 -17.44 15.45
C MET A 446 -3.36 -17.10 16.55
N GLY A 447 -3.02 -16.11 17.38
CA GLY A 447 -3.87 -15.60 18.47
C GLY A 447 -4.91 -14.57 18.00
N PHE A 448 -5.80 -14.16 18.89
CA PHE A 448 -6.83 -13.15 18.58
C PHE A 448 -6.22 -11.79 18.14
N ALA A 449 -5.14 -11.34 18.77
CA ALA A 449 -4.49 -10.07 18.42
C ALA A 449 -3.83 -10.05 17.04
N PHE A 450 -3.67 -11.18 16.33
CA PHE A 450 -3.28 -11.18 14.92
C PHE A 450 -4.29 -10.41 14.06
N ALA A 451 -5.59 -10.65 14.26
CA ALA A 451 -6.64 -9.97 13.50
C ALA A 451 -6.84 -8.49 13.90
N ALA A 452 -6.16 -8.02 14.96
CA ALA A 452 -6.14 -6.61 15.35
C ALA A 452 -5.18 -5.75 14.51
N GLY A 453 -4.24 -6.36 13.78
CA GLY A 453 -3.18 -5.65 13.04
C GLY A 453 -2.25 -4.83 13.95
N THR A 454 -1.50 -3.91 13.33
CA THR A 454 -0.56 -3.01 14.03
C THR A 454 -0.94 -1.56 13.82
N THR A 455 -0.23 -0.62 14.45
CA THR A 455 -0.45 0.81 14.18
C THR A 455 0.05 1.25 12.81
N ASP A 456 0.88 0.46 12.13
CA ASP A 456 1.30 0.71 10.74
C ASP A 456 0.21 0.33 9.73
N GLY A 457 -0.73 -0.51 10.15
CA GLY A 457 -1.85 -1.02 9.36
C GLY A 457 -2.82 -1.77 10.29
N PRO A 458 -3.81 -1.08 10.88
CA PRO A 458 -4.70 -1.71 11.84
C PRO A 458 -5.62 -2.72 11.13
N GLY A 459 -6.04 -3.72 11.89
CA GLY A 459 -6.96 -4.76 11.45
C GLY A 459 -8.41 -4.27 11.36
N ALA A 460 -9.36 -5.17 11.63
CA ALA A 460 -10.79 -4.88 11.55
C ALA A 460 -11.57 -5.65 12.62
N PHE A 461 -12.85 -5.29 12.81
CA PHE A 461 -13.75 -5.88 13.81
C PHE A 461 -13.31 -5.60 15.26
N ASP A 462 -13.92 -6.28 16.23
CA ASP A 462 -13.73 -6.06 17.67
C ASP A 462 -12.39 -6.59 18.23
N PHE A 463 -11.45 -7.00 17.37
CA PHE A 463 -10.12 -7.49 17.76
C PHE A 463 -9.23 -6.37 18.30
N LYS A 464 -8.41 -6.69 19.30
CA LYS A 464 -7.49 -5.75 19.96
C LYS A 464 -6.14 -6.41 20.19
N GLN A 465 -5.08 -5.61 20.21
CA GLN A 465 -3.80 -6.10 20.74
C GLN A 465 -3.90 -6.26 22.27
N GLY A 466 -3.23 -7.25 22.84
CA GLY A 466 -3.30 -7.56 24.26
C GLY A 466 -4.42 -8.52 24.67
N ASP A 467 -5.15 -9.12 23.72
CA ASP A 467 -6.23 -10.06 24.05
C ASP A 467 -5.68 -11.44 24.41
N VAL A 468 -5.56 -11.70 25.72
CA VAL A 468 -5.24 -13.01 26.32
C VAL A 468 -6.49 -13.88 26.61
N LYS A 469 -7.71 -13.42 26.30
CA LYS A 469 -8.96 -14.10 26.66
C LYS A 469 -9.75 -14.63 25.46
N GLY A 470 -9.92 -13.83 24.41
CA GLY A 470 -10.67 -14.16 23.19
C GLY A 470 -12.20 -14.11 23.35
N ASN A 471 -12.88 -13.31 22.52
CA ASN A 471 -14.34 -13.24 22.43
C ASN A 471 -14.98 -14.62 22.10
N ALA A 472 -16.08 -14.94 22.79
CA ALA A 472 -16.88 -16.15 22.57
C ALA A 472 -17.42 -16.29 21.14
N PHE A 473 -17.80 -15.18 20.48
CA PHE A 473 -18.31 -15.21 19.10
C PHE A 473 -17.27 -15.79 18.13
N TRP A 474 -16.05 -15.23 18.14
CA TRP A 474 -14.97 -15.69 17.27
C TRP A 474 -14.45 -17.09 17.63
N LYS A 475 -14.61 -17.55 18.89
CA LYS A 475 -14.38 -18.96 19.26
C LYS A 475 -15.35 -19.92 18.56
N VAL A 476 -16.61 -19.53 18.36
CA VAL A 476 -17.58 -20.32 17.56
C VAL A 476 -17.18 -20.32 16.08
N VAL A 477 -16.84 -19.16 15.51
CA VAL A 477 -16.40 -19.04 14.11
C VAL A 477 -15.15 -19.90 13.84
N ARG A 478 -14.14 -19.82 14.71
CA ARG A 478 -12.94 -20.68 14.68
C ARG A 478 -13.32 -22.16 14.70
N ASN A 479 -14.14 -22.57 15.68
CA ASN A 479 -14.49 -23.99 15.85
C ASN A 479 -15.21 -24.59 14.63
N ALA A 480 -15.90 -23.76 13.83
CA ALA A 480 -16.50 -24.17 12.56
C ALA A 480 -15.49 -24.34 11.40
N LEU A 481 -14.30 -23.74 11.48
CA LEU A 481 -13.18 -23.97 10.56
C LEU A 481 -12.33 -25.16 11.03
N LYS A 482 -11.84 -25.09 12.27
CA LYS A 482 -11.06 -26.12 12.97
C LYS A 482 -11.15 -25.84 14.47
N THR A 483 -11.61 -26.81 15.25
CA THR A 483 -11.51 -26.75 16.71
C THR A 483 -10.07 -27.14 17.12
N PRO A 484 -9.31 -26.27 17.83
CA PRO A 484 -7.97 -26.59 18.30
C PRO A 484 -7.94 -27.79 19.26
N SER A 485 -6.84 -28.56 19.28
CA SER A 485 -6.68 -29.65 20.25
C SER A 485 -6.46 -29.13 21.67
N ARG A 486 -6.79 -29.94 22.68
CA ARG A 486 -6.56 -29.58 24.09
C ARG A 486 -5.08 -29.31 24.36
N ASP A 487 -4.21 -30.15 23.81
CA ASP A 487 -2.76 -30.08 24.02
C ASP A 487 -2.16 -28.84 23.35
N GLN A 488 -2.64 -28.45 22.16
CA GLN A 488 -2.25 -27.20 21.52
C GLN A 488 -2.74 -25.98 22.30
N VAL A 489 -3.97 -26.00 22.83
CA VAL A 489 -4.50 -24.91 23.68
C VAL A 489 -3.70 -24.77 24.98
N THR A 490 -3.23 -25.88 25.57
CA THR A 490 -2.34 -25.87 26.73
C THR A 490 -0.93 -25.38 26.38
N CYS A 491 -0.33 -25.89 25.30
CA CYS A 491 1.03 -25.52 24.87
C CYS A 491 1.14 -24.04 24.48
N GLN A 492 0.12 -23.50 23.80
CA GLN A 492 0.11 -22.12 23.31
C GLN A 492 -0.19 -21.06 24.40
N GLN A 493 -0.48 -21.42 25.66
CA GLN A 493 -0.82 -20.45 26.71
C GLN A 493 0.23 -19.33 26.86
N PRO A 494 -0.18 -18.06 27.11
CA PRO A 494 -1.57 -17.59 27.32
C PRO A 494 -2.34 -17.24 26.04
N LYS A 495 -1.86 -17.56 24.83
CA LYS A 495 -2.51 -17.20 23.56
C LYS A 495 -3.92 -17.81 23.44
N PRO A 496 -4.99 -16.99 23.29
CA PRO A 496 -6.27 -17.49 22.81
C PRO A 496 -6.15 -17.75 21.31
N ILE A 497 -6.09 -19.01 20.90
CA ILE A 497 -6.00 -19.40 19.48
C ILE A 497 -7.23 -18.89 18.71
N LEU A 498 -6.99 -18.10 17.67
CA LEU A 498 -7.98 -17.68 16.66
C LEU A 498 -7.97 -18.61 15.44
N LEU A 499 -6.77 -19.03 14.99
CA LEU A 499 -6.59 -19.93 13.84
C LEU A 499 -5.56 -21.01 14.19
N ASP A 500 -5.98 -22.27 14.08
CA ASP A 500 -5.16 -23.47 14.26
C ASP A 500 -4.44 -23.83 12.94
N THR A 501 -3.40 -23.07 12.61
CA THR A 501 -2.66 -23.26 11.35
C THR A 501 -1.79 -24.52 11.33
N GLY A 502 -1.49 -25.14 12.47
CA GLY A 502 -0.65 -26.33 12.58
C GLY A 502 -1.42 -27.64 12.38
N ASN A 503 -2.64 -27.76 12.92
CA ASN A 503 -3.48 -28.95 12.70
C ASN A 503 -4.46 -28.79 11.54
N MET A 504 -4.50 -27.61 10.90
CA MET A 504 -4.94 -27.45 9.51
C MET A 504 -3.70 -27.69 8.63
N GLN A 505 -3.54 -28.89 8.05
CA GLN A 505 -2.36 -29.29 7.24
C GLN A 505 -2.26 -28.57 5.86
N VAL A 506 -2.77 -27.34 5.83
CA VAL A 506 -2.84 -26.36 4.76
C VAL A 506 -2.93 -24.98 5.49
N PRO A 507 -1.84 -24.35 6.02
CA PRO A 507 -0.40 -24.58 5.77
C PRO A 507 0.56 -24.60 7.03
N TYR A 508 1.48 -23.62 7.20
CA TYR A 508 2.71 -23.66 8.06
C TYR A 508 3.14 -22.26 8.64
N ALA A 509 4.35 -22.09 9.22
CA ALA A 509 4.70 -21.05 10.22
C ALA A 509 6.23 -20.68 10.41
N TRP A 510 6.65 -19.41 10.77
CA TRP A 510 8.00 -18.88 11.25
C TRP A 510 7.76 -17.83 12.42
N ALA A 511 8.41 -16.67 12.74
CA ALA A 511 9.64 -15.89 12.31
C ALA A 511 10.42 -15.06 13.43
N PHE A 512 10.33 -13.71 13.63
CA PHE A 512 11.19 -12.88 14.59
C PHE A 512 10.63 -11.51 15.15
N THR A 513 11.23 -10.93 16.24
CA THR A 513 11.10 -9.54 16.82
C THR A 513 12.46 -8.95 17.32
N THR A 514 12.50 -7.72 17.87
CA THR A 514 13.74 -7.02 18.32
C THR A 514 14.49 -7.75 19.42
N MET A 515 13.91 -7.94 20.61
CA MET A 515 14.61 -8.59 21.73
C MET A 515 14.88 -10.07 21.46
N ALA A 516 14.00 -10.73 20.69
CA ALA A 516 14.28 -12.05 20.12
C ALA A 516 15.57 -12.05 19.30
N GLY A 517 15.75 -11.06 18.42
CA GLY A 517 17.00 -10.88 17.68
C GLY A 517 18.21 -10.59 18.56
N ARG A 518 18.09 -9.78 19.62
CA ARG A 518 19.19 -9.50 20.55
C ARG A 518 19.67 -10.77 21.26
N ARG A 519 18.74 -11.50 21.91
CA ARG A 519 19.05 -12.76 22.60
C ARG A 519 19.68 -13.79 21.66
N LEU A 520 19.22 -13.88 20.41
CA LEU A 520 19.82 -14.73 19.38
C LEU A 520 21.25 -14.29 19.00
N ARG A 521 21.46 -13.00 18.76
CA ARG A 521 22.77 -12.42 18.43
C ARG A 521 23.80 -12.67 19.52
N ASP A 522 23.41 -12.49 20.79
CA ASP A 522 24.31 -12.62 21.93
C ASP A 522 24.56 -14.07 22.34
N ALA A 523 23.60 -15.00 22.14
CA ALA A 523 23.83 -16.43 22.29
C ALA A 523 24.85 -16.97 21.28
N VAL A 524 24.69 -16.63 19.99
CA VAL A 524 25.66 -16.99 18.93
C VAL A 524 27.03 -16.35 19.21
N ARG A 525 27.07 -15.10 19.69
CA ARG A 525 28.32 -14.47 20.14
C ARG A 525 29.01 -15.24 21.25
N ALA A 526 28.25 -15.68 22.26
CA ALA A 526 28.79 -16.37 23.42
C ALA A 526 29.49 -17.68 23.03
N ILE A 527 28.90 -18.48 22.14
CA ILE A 527 29.55 -19.73 21.65
C ILE A 527 30.79 -19.40 20.81
N LEU A 528 30.67 -18.54 19.80
CA LEU A 528 31.79 -18.22 18.90
C LEU A 528 33.01 -17.66 19.66
N THR A 529 32.79 -16.84 20.69
CA THR A 529 33.88 -16.24 21.49
C THR A 529 34.39 -17.12 22.64
N ARG A 530 33.57 -18.00 23.23
CA ARG A 530 33.98 -18.90 24.31
C ARG A 530 34.70 -20.15 23.79
N ASP A 531 34.13 -20.77 22.75
CA ASP A 531 34.52 -22.11 22.32
C ASP A 531 35.43 -22.09 21.07
N GLY A 532 35.54 -20.95 20.39
CA GLY A 532 36.33 -20.78 19.16
C GLY A 532 37.85 -20.72 19.32
N ASN A 533 38.42 -21.21 20.42
CA ASN A 533 39.88 -21.32 20.69
C ASN A 533 40.74 -20.07 20.40
N GLY A 534 40.15 -18.87 20.38
CA GLY A 534 40.83 -17.60 20.04
C GLY A 534 40.86 -17.25 18.56
N GLU A 535 40.25 -18.04 17.67
CA GLU A 535 40.06 -17.71 16.25
C GLU A 535 39.08 -16.53 16.09
N PHE A 536 38.05 -16.46 16.94
CA PHE A 536 37.08 -15.37 16.99
C PHE A 536 37.29 -14.50 18.23
N GLY A 537 37.98 -13.37 18.05
CA GLY A 537 38.18 -12.36 19.10
C GLY A 537 36.90 -11.58 19.46
N SER A 538 37.02 -10.68 20.43
CA SER A 538 35.91 -9.84 20.92
C SER A 538 35.31 -8.90 19.86
N ASN A 539 36.00 -8.64 18.75
CA ASN A 539 35.53 -7.80 17.65
C ASN A 539 34.66 -8.55 16.61
N ILE A 540 33.91 -9.57 17.01
CA ILE A 540 33.01 -10.30 16.10
C ILE A 540 31.69 -9.53 15.86
N HIS A 541 31.46 -9.19 14.59
CA HIS A 541 30.20 -8.60 14.11
C HIS A 541 29.21 -9.71 13.75
N ILE A 542 28.00 -9.65 14.31
CA ILE A 542 26.94 -10.65 14.07
C ILE A 542 25.68 -9.91 13.64
N VAL A 543 25.42 -9.93 12.34
CA VAL A 543 24.20 -9.41 11.73
C VAL A 543 23.10 -10.46 11.74
N ILE A 544 21.84 -10.00 11.75
CA ILE A 544 20.67 -10.87 11.55
C ILE A 544 20.09 -10.48 10.19
N ALA A 545 19.88 -11.47 9.30
CA ALA A 545 19.17 -11.27 8.05
C ALA A 545 17.71 -11.70 8.22
N GLY A 546 16.84 -10.74 8.52
CA GLY A 546 15.40 -10.99 8.71
C GLY A 546 14.74 -11.52 7.43
N LEU A 547 13.60 -12.23 7.60
CA LEU A 547 12.73 -12.70 6.49
C LEU A 547 13.45 -13.52 5.40
N SER A 548 14.50 -14.26 5.78
CA SER A 548 15.37 -15.01 4.87
C SER A 548 14.93 -16.46 4.63
N ASN A 549 15.08 -16.95 3.40
CA ASN A 549 14.87 -18.31 2.87
C ASN A 549 13.46 -18.89 3.01
N THR A 550 12.94 -18.96 4.23
CA THR A 550 11.60 -19.47 4.57
C THR A 550 10.83 -18.48 5.67
N TYR A 551 8.82 -17.28 5.68
CA TYR A 551 7.57 -16.91 4.95
C TYR A 551 6.34 -17.05 5.83
N SER A 552 6.49 -16.80 7.14
CA SER A 552 5.35 -16.86 8.06
C SER A 552 5.52 -16.19 9.45
N GLN A 553 5.30 -14.88 9.54
CA GLN A 553 5.00 -14.12 10.79
C GLN A 553 6.17 -13.74 11.73
N TYR A 554 6.07 -14.00 13.05
CA TYR A 554 6.88 -13.34 14.10
C TYR A 554 7.42 -14.34 15.13
N VAL A 555 8.37 -13.91 15.98
CA VAL A 555 8.82 -14.61 17.20
C VAL A 555 9.22 -13.57 18.23
N THR A 556 8.42 -13.45 19.28
CA THR A 556 8.68 -12.65 20.47
C THR A 556 9.64 -13.34 21.44
N THR A 557 10.13 -12.60 22.45
CA THR A 557 10.59 -13.24 23.70
C THR A 557 9.43 -13.96 24.41
N PHE A 558 9.73 -14.75 25.44
CA PHE A 558 8.70 -15.37 26.28
C PHE A 558 7.84 -14.29 26.97
N GLU A 559 8.50 -13.24 27.44
CA GLU A 559 7.92 -12.12 28.16
C GLU A 559 7.08 -11.22 27.25
N GLU A 560 7.52 -10.98 26.01
CA GLU A 560 6.72 -10.30 24.98
C GLU A 560 5.54 -11.19 24.51
N TYR A 561 5.69 -12.52 24.53
CA TYR A 561 4.63 -13.46 24.19
C TYR A 561 3.48 -13.42 25.19
N GLU A 562 3.76 -13.34 26.49
CA GLU A 562 2.73 -13.30 27.54
C GLU A 562 1.74 -12.14 27.37
N ILE A 563 2.20 -10.99 26.88
CA ILE A 563 1.38 -9.79 26.68
C ILE A 563 0.42 -9.94 25.49
N GLN A 564 0.65 -10.86 24.55
CA GLN A 564 -0.23 -11.09 23.38
C GLN A 564 -0.62 -9.82 22.59
N ARG A 565 0.34 -8.91 22.37
CA ARG A 565 0.26 -7.94 21.26
C ARG A 565 0.37 -8.63 19.90
N TYR A 566 0.24 -7.88 18.81
CA TYR A 566 0.20 -8.44 17.45
C TYR A 566 1.35 -9.43 17.18
N GLU A 567 2.58 -9.07 17.55
CA GLU A 567 3.76 -9.92 17.37
C GLU A 567 3.68 -11.22 18.21
N GLY A 568 3.21 -11.15 19.46
CA GLY A 568 3.10 -12.31 20.35
C GLY A 568 1.95 -13.26 19.96
N ALA A 569 0.82 -12.72 19.50
CA ALA A 569 -0.25 -13.52 18.90
C ALA A 569 0.17 -14.16 17.57
N SER A 570 1.12 -13.53 16.86
CA SER A 570 1.67 -14.00 15.59
C SER A 570 2.97 -14.81 15.75
N THR A 571 3.37 -15.13 16.99
CA THR A 571 4.51 -16.01 17.31
C THR A 571 4.04 -17.45 17.31
N LEU A 572 4.20 -18.13 16.17
CA LEU A 572 3.29 -19.22 15.81
C LEU A 572 3.49 -20.51 16.62
N TYR A 573 4.73 -20.86 16.97
CA TYR A 573 5.07 -22.13 17.62
C TYR A 573 5.07 -22.06 19.16
N GLY A 574 4.35 -21.10 19.73
CA GLY A 574 4.16 -20.96 21.18
C GLY A 574 5.24 -20.14 21.89
N PRO A 575 5.18 -20.05 23.23
CA PRO A 575 6.02 -19.16 24.04
C PRO A 575 7.52 -19.44 23.92
N HIS A 576 7.91 -20.69 23.62
CA HIS A 576 9.31 -21.12 23.52
C HIS A 576 9.89 -21.06 22.10
N THR A 577 9.20 -20.44 21.13
CA THR A 577 9.70 -20.38 19.74
C THR A 577 11.08 -19.72 19.66
N LEU A 578 11.33 -18.64 20.41
CA LEU A 578 12.64 -18.01 20.49
C LEU A 578 13.70 -18.94 21.08
N SER A 579 13.39 -19.60 22.18
CA SER A 579 14.31 -20.53 22.85
C SER A 579 14.70 -21.68 21.92
N GLY A 580 13.77 -22.16 21.09
CA GLY A 580 14.05 -23.12 20.02
C GLY A 580 15.01 -22.54 18.97
N TYR A 581 14.74 -21.35 18.43
CA TYR A 581 15.68 -20.71 17.50
C TYR A 581 17.07 -20.51 18.09
N ILE A 582 17.18 -20.06 19.35
CA ILE A 582 18.47 -19.92 20.05
C ILE A 582 19.21 -21.26 20.08
N GLN A 583 18.57 -22.32 20.57
CA GLN A 583 19.18 -23.64 20.67
C GLN A 583 19.68 -24.18 19.31
N GLU A 584 18.92 -23.99 18.23
CA GLU A 584 19.32 -24.51 16.91
C GLU A 584 20.39 -23.63 16.24
N PHE A 585 20.38 -22.31 16.44
CA PHE A 585 21.49 -21.43 16.00
C PHE A 585 22.76 -21.62 16.83
N GLU A 586 22.66 -21.97 18.12
CA GLU A 586 23.79 -22.37 18.96
C GLU A 586 24.45 -23.67 18.47
N LYS A 587 23.65 -24.66 18.05
CA LYS A 587 24.14 -25.89 17.39
C LYS A 587 24.82 -25.57 16.05
N LEU A 588 24.22 -24.69 15.23
CA LEU A 588 24.81 -24.25 13.96
C LEU A 588 26.15 -23.53 14.16
N ALA A 589 26.26 -22.68 15.19
CA ALA A 589 27.51 -22.01 15.55
C ALA A 589 28.58 -22.99 16.03
N SER A 590 28.22 -23.95 16.90
CA SER A 590 29.12 -25.02 17.33
C SER A 590 29.62 -25.86 16.15
N ALA A 591 28.74 -26.27 15.25
CA ALA A 591 29.10 -27.02 14.04
C ALA A 591 29.96 -26.21 13.05
N LEU A 592 29.86 -24.88 13.07
CA LEU A 592 30.76 -24.00 12.32
C LEU A 592 32.18 -24.07 12.91
N LEU A 593 32.34 -23.82 14.21
CA LEU A 593 33.62 -23.92 14.93
C LEU A 593 34.29 -25.29 14.78
N GLU A 594 33.52 -26.37 14.86
CA GLU A 594 34.04 -27.73 14.76
C GLU A 594 34.35 -28.18 13.32
N GLY A 595 34.06 -27.37 12.30
CA GLY A 595 34.22 -27.75 10.88
C GLY A 595 33.28 -28.88 10.43
N LYS A 596 32.24 -29.21 11.20
CA LYS A 596 31.33 -30.33 10.94
C LYS A 596 30.12 -29.89 10.12
N ASN A 597 29.83 -30.61 9.04
CA ASN A 597 28.53 -30.48 8.37
C ASN A 597 27.40 -30.92 9.31
N ILE A 598 26.26 -30.22 9.26
CA ILE A 598 24.98 -30.74 9.73
C ILE A 598 24.26 -31.33 8.51
N GLU A 599 23.79 -32.56 8.65
CA GLU A 599 22.91 -33.20 7.68
C GLU A 599 21.48 -33.24 8.23
N THR A 600 20.49 -33.18 7.34
CA THR A 600 19.08 -33.23 7.69
C THR A 600 18.33 -34.09 6.68
N GLU A 601 17.54 -35.04 7.17
CA GLU A 601 16.65 -35.86 6.34
C GLU A 601 15.36 -35.10 5.97
N LEU A 602 15.08 -33.98 6.64
CA LEU A 602 13.91 -33.15 6.37
C LEU A 602 14.15 -32.31 5.11
N GLN A 603 13.16 -32.31 4.22
CA GLN A 603 13.14 -31.46 3.02
C GLN A 603 11.86 -30.62 2.99
N PRO A 604 11.95 -29.32 2.64
CA PRO A 604 10.80 -28.43 2.57
C PRO A 604 9.82 -28.88 1.47
N PRO A 605 8.50 -28.93 1.72
CA PRO A 605 7.55 -29.37 0.71
C PRO A 605 7.47 -28.37 -0.46
N ASP A 606 7.52 -28.88 -1.68
CA ASP A 606 7.04 -28.19 -2.89
C ASP A 606 5.53 -28.39 -3.02
N LEU A 607 4.78 -27.28 -3.02
CA LEU A 607 3.33 -27.26 -3.20
C LEU A 607 2.89 -26.57 -4.51
N LEU A 608 3.79 -26.32 -5.47
CA LEU A 608 3.49 -25.64 -6.75
C LEU A 608 2.33 -26.31 -7.51
N SER A 609 2.34 -27.64 -7.57
CA SER A 609 1.29 -28.45 -8.23
C SER A 609 -0.07 -28.43 -7.52
N LYS A 610 -0.14 -27.87 -6.30
CA LYS A 610 -1.36 -27.73 -5.48
C LYS A 610 -1.85 -26.27 -5.39
N GLN A 611 -1.17 -25.33 -6.05
CA GLN A 611 -1.55 -23.92 -6.01
C GLN A 611 -2.82 -23.67 -6.82
N ILE A 612 -3.70 -22.82 -6.28
CA ILE A 612 -4.94 -22.38 -6.91
C ILE A 612 -4.94 -20.86 -6.94
N GLY A 613 -5.25 -20.26 -8.09
CA GLY A 613 -5.40 -18.82 -8.27
C GLY A 613 -6.78 -18.48 -8.82
N PHE A 614 -7.47 -17.55 -8.18
CA PHE A 614 -8.81 -17.07 -8.56
C PHE A 614 -8.78 -15.66 -9.18
N LEU A 615 -7.61 -15.01 -9.27
CA LEU A 615 -7.43 -13.73 -9.97
C LEU A 615 -7.76 -13.90 -11.47
N PRO A 616 -8.82 -13.28 -12.02
CA PRO A 616 -9.23 -13.52 -13.41
C PRO A 616 -8.18 -13.00 -14.40
N PRO A 617 -7.90 -13.73 -15.50
CA PRO A 617 -6.97 -13.27 -16.54
C PRO A 617 -7.50 -12.01 -17.24
N VAL A 618 -6.60 -11.22 -17.83
CA VAL A 618 -7.02 -10.16 -18.77
C VAL A 618 -7.70 -10.82 -19.96
N VAL A 619 -8.96 -10.48 -20.21
CA VAL A 619 -9.77 -11.07 -21.29
C VAL A 619 -9.44 -10.40 -22.61
N MET A 620 -9.63 -9.09 -22.68
CA MET A 620 -9.42 -8.23 -23.84
C MET A 620 -9.31 -6.76 -23.39
N ASP A 621 -8.56 -5.96 -24.13
CA ASP A 621 -8.50 -4.50 -23.99
C ASP A 621 -9.15 -3.82 -25.20
N THR A 622 -9.78 -2.65 -25.00
CA THR A 622 -10.37 -1.83 -26.07
C THR A 622 -10.19 -0.34 -25.84
N THR A 623 -10.33 0.44 -26.90
CA THR A 623 -10.42 1.90 -26.90
C THR A 623 -11.82 2.35 -27.38
N PRO A 624 -12.16 3.64 -27.29
CA PRO A 624 -13.29 4.23 -28.04
C PRO A 624 -13.11 4.11 -29.56
N MET A 625 -14.19 4.28 -30.33
CA MET A 625 -14.12 4.35 -31.79
C MET A 625 -13.28 5.57 -32.22
N GLY A 626 -12.42 5.39 -33.22
CA GLY A 626 -11.48 6.42 -33.70
C GLY A 626 -10.20 6.56 -32.87
N VAL A 627 -10.21 6.13 -31.60
CA VAL A 627 -9.09 6.23 -30.66
C VAL A 627 -8.21 4.97 -30.69
N LYS A 628 -6.90 5.15 -30.62
CA LYS A 628 -5.90 4.08 -30.48
C LYS A 628 -5.37 4.02 -29.05
N PHE A 629 -4.71 2.92 -28.72
CA PHE A 629 -3.93 2.85 -27.49
C PHE A 629 -2.77 3.85 -27.53
N GLY A 630 -2.49 4.44 -26.38
CA GLY A 630 -1.53 5.52 -26.13
C GLY A 630 -1.82 6.84 -26.83
N ASP A 631 -2.98 7.02 -27.47
CA ASP A 631 -3.47 8.37 -27.75
C ASP A 631 -3.72 9.10 -26.41
N VAL A 632 -3.39 10.39 -26.36
CA VAL A 632 -3.57 11.22 -25.15
C VAL A 632 -5.06 11.45 -24.88
N LEU A 633 -5.48 11.24 -23.63
CA LEU A 633 -6.82 11.55 -23.11
C LEU A 633 -6.83 12.90 -22.37
N THR A 634 -5.72 13.25 -21.72
CA THR A 634 -5.53 14.55 -21.04
C THR A 634 -4.07 14.93 -21.17
N ASP A 635 -3.78 15.91 -22.02
CA ASP A 635 -2.45 16.49 -22.17
C ASP A 635 -2.25 17.63 -21.17
N VAL A 636 -1.04 18.15 -21.08
CA VAL A 636 -0.71 19.28 -20.21
C VAL A 636 -0.93 20.59 -20.97
N SER A 637 -1.33 21.66 -20.27
CA SER A 637 -1.69 22.96 -20.86
C SER A 637 -0.60 23.51 -21.79
N GLU A 638 -0.99 24.00 -22.98
CA GLU A 638 -0.02 24.58 -23.92
C GLU A 638 0.72 25.80 -23.31
N ASN A 639 1.99 25.95 -23.67
CA ASN A 639 2.89 27.02 -23.20
C ASN A 639 3.05 27.15 -21.67
N SER A 640 2.76 26.09 -20.90
CA SER A 640 2.88 26.13 -19.44
C SER A 640 4.33 25.97 -18.93
N THR A 641 4.79 26.97 -18.17
CA THR A 641 6.06 26.98 -17.44
C THR A 641 5.91 26.29 -16.09
N PHE A 642 6.92 25.51 -15.68
CA PHE A 642 6.96 24.83 -14.38
C PHE A 642 8.31 25.02 -13.68
N HIS A 643 8.29 24.90 -12.36
CA HIS A 643 9.43 25.08 -11.46
C HIS A 643 9.76 23.76 -10.74
N PRO A 644 10.92 23.66 -10.09
CA PRO A 644 11.23 22.48 -9.27
C PRO A 644 10.18 22.32 -8.16
N GLY A 645 9.86 21.08 -7.82
CA GLY A 645 8.84 20.73 -6.83
C GLY A 645 7.40 20.65 -7.36
N ASP A 646 7.08 21.22 -8.52
CA ASP A 646 5.76 21.15 -9.18
C ASP A 646 5.41 19.72 -9.64
N LEU A 647 4.12 19.46 -9.91
CA LEU A 647 3.59 18.18 -10.37
C LEU A 647 3.02 18.28 -11.80
N VAL A 648 3.68 17.62 -12.76
CA VAL A 648 3.22 17.49 -14.16
C VAL A 648 2.44 16.19 -14.30
N THR A 649 1.25 16.23 -14.90
CA THR A 649 0.38 15.05 -15.05
C THR A 649 -0.21 14.95 -16.46
N ALA A 650 0.00 13.81 -17.13
CA ALA A 650 -0.64 13.50 -18.42
C ALA A 650 -1.31 12.12 -18.39
N THR A 651 -2.44 11.96 -19.09
CA THR A 651 -3.22 10.72 -19.15
C THR A 651 -3.40 10.23 -20.58
N PHE A 652 -3.19 8.93 -20.79
CA PHE A 652 -3.20 8.23 -22.07
C PHE A 652 -4.24 7.11 -22.06
N TRP A 653 -4.86 6.80 -23.20
CA TRP A 653 -5.63 5.57 -23.37
C TRP A 653 -4.72 4.35 -23.26
N SER A 654 -5.03 3.38 -22.40
CA SER A 654 -4.13 2.26 -22.13
C SER A 654 -4.85 0.93 -21.93
N ALA A 655 -4.06 -0.14 -21.88
CA ALA A 655 -4.47 -1.52 -21.63
C ALA A 655 -4.04 -1.95 -20.23
N CYS A 656 -4.39 -3.16 -19.81
CA CYS A 656 -4.02 -3.66 -18.49
C CYS A 656 -2.51 -4.01 -18.38
N PRO A 657 -1.76 -3.45 -17.42
CA PRO A 657 -0.35 -3.78 -17.14
C PRO A 657 -0.06 -5.26 -16.82
N ARG A 658 -1.07 -6.11 -16.67
CA ARG A 658 -0.89 -7.57 -16.56
C ARG A 658 -0.63 -8.28 -17.89
N ASN A 659 -0.84 -7.60 -19.03
CA ASN A 659 -0.52 -8.18 -20.35
C ASN A 659 0.99 -8.37 -20.53
N ASP A 660 1.79 -7.44 -20.01
CA ASP A 660 3.25 -7.50 -19.95
C ASP A 660 3.73 -6.62 -18.79
N VAL A 661 4.55 -7.16 -17.89
CA VAL A 661 5.15 -6.44 -16.74
C VAL A 661 6.29 -5.51 -17.16
N LEU A 662 6.76 -5.61 -18.41
CA LEU A 662 7.88 -4.86 -18.96
C LEU A 662 9.13 -4.99 -18.07
N SER A 663 9.51 -6.21 -17.66
CA SER A 663 10.73 -6.47 -16.89
C SER A 663 11.96 -5.98 -17.66
N GLU A 664 12.80 -5.17 -17.02
CA GLU A 664 13.89 -4.38 -17.64
C GLU A 664 13.46 -3.40 -18.76
N GLY A 665 12.15 -3.28 -19.05
CA GLY A 665 11.54 -2.15 -19.76
C GLY A 665 11.00 -1.10 -18.77
N THR A 666 10.12 -0.20 -19.23
CA THR A 666 9.47 0.83 -18.40
C THR A 666 8.05 1.14 -18.89
N PHE A 667 7.10 1.48 -18.00
CA PHE A 667 5.74 1.93 -18.36
C PHE A 667 5.63 3.43 -18.62
N SER A 668 6.56 4.23 -18.10
CA SER A 668 6.55 5.70 -18.18
C SER A 668 7.96 6.26 -18.26
N LEU A 669 8.20 7.18 -19.19
CA LEU A 669 9.49 7.81 -19.42
C LEU A 669 9.31 9.33 -19.58
N VAL A 670 10.19 10.09 -18.94
CA VAL A 670 10.43 11.51 -19.21
C VAL A 670 11.61 11.60 -20.16
N GLU A 671 11.45 12.30 -21.29
CA GLU A 671 12.54 12.59 -22.22
C GLU A 671 12.84 14.09 -22.26
N MET A 672 14.12 14.46 -22.28
CA MET A 672 14.60 15.84 -22.49
C MET A 672 15.01 16.04 -23.96
N LEU A 673 14.83 17.23 -24.50
CA LEU A 673 15.34 17.63 -25.81
C LEU A 673 16.80 18.10 -25.70
N ASP A 674 17.70 17.56 -26.51
CA ASP A 674 19.11 17.98 -26.59
C ASP A 674 19.34 19.14 -27.59
N SER A 675 20.55 19.69 -27.61
CA SER A 675 20.96 20.75 -28.54
C SER A 675 21.06 20.30 -30.01
N GLY A 676 21.02 18.98 -30.27
CA GLY A 676 20.94 18.37 -31.59
C GLY A 676 19.49 18.07 -32.05
N SER A 677 18.48 18.50 -31.28
CA SER A 677 17.04 18.19 -31.48
C SER A 677 16.67 16.71 -31.32
N ASN A 678 17.53 15.89 -30.71
CA ASN A 678 17.22 14.53 -30.30
C ASN A 678 16.52 14.52 -28.94
N TRP A 679 15.87 13.41 -28.62
CA TRP A 679 15.21 13.22 -27.33
C TRP A 679 15.93 12.13 -26.54
N ILE A 680 16.38 12.48 -25.33
CA ILE A 680 17.19 11.64 -24.44
C ILE A 680 16.36 11.27 -23.21
N ALA A 681 16.43 10.02 -22.79
CA ALA A 681 15.81 9.53 -21.55
C ALA A 681 16.38 10.27 -20.32
N ALA A 682 15.50 10.87 -19.51
CA ALA A 682 15.88 11.67 -18.33
C ALA A 682 15.42 11.04 -17.00
N TYR A 683 14.18 10.54 -16.95
CA TYR A 683 13.62 9.81 -15.78
C TYR A 683 12.72 8.66 -16.25
N ASP A 684 12.76 7.48 -15.62
CA ASP A 684 11.90 6.32 -15.94
C ASP A 684 11.08 5.81 -14.74
N ASP A 685 10.25 4.77 -14.93
CA ASP A 685 9.38 4.19 -13.88
C ASP A 685 10.11 3.45 -12.74
N ASP A 686 11.43 3.67 -12.64
CA ASP A 686 12.32 3.23 -11.57
C ASP A 686 12.86 4.44 -10.77
N ASP A 687 12.61 5.68 -11.22
CA ASP A 687 12.98 6.93 -10.53
C ASP A 687 11.86 7.44 -9.62
N PHE A 688 12.15 7.60 -8.32
CA PHE A 688 11.24 8.00 -7.24
C PHE A 688 10.38 9.28 -7.51
N CYS A 689 10.80 10.12 -8.45
CA CYS A 689 10.10 11.34 -8.84
C CYS A 689 8.96 11.12 -9.87
N LEU A 690 8.94 9.97 -10.54
CA LEU A 690 7.97 9.60 -11.57
C LEU A 690 7.02 8.54 -11.01
N ARG A 691 5.74 8.61 -11.37
CA ARG A 691 4.72 7.65 -10.97
C ARG A 691 3.88 7.25 -12.17
N PHE A 692 3.80 5.95 -12.41
CA PHE A 692 2.86 5.35 -13.35
C PHE A 692 1.61 4.93 -12.60
N LYS A 693 0.44 5.47 -12.95
CA LYS A 693 -0.87 5.07 -12.42
C LYS A 693 -1.72 4.45 -13.53
N TRP A 694 -2.47 3.41 -13.20
CA TRP A 694 -3.40 2.74 -14.10
C TRP A 694 -4.82 2.74 -13.52
N SER A 695 -5.80 3.13 -14.34
CA SER A 695 -7.20 3.23 -13.92
C SER A 695 -8.17 2.72 -14.98
N ARG A 696 -9.42 2.47 -14.59
CA ARG A 696 -10.51 2.14 -15.51
C ARG A 696 -11.87 2.57 -14.98
N PRO A 697 -12.84 2.94 -15.84
CA PRO A 697 -14.16 3.42 -15.41
C PRO A 697 -14.99 2.45 -14.57
N ALA A 698 -14.74 1.14 -14.70
CA ALA A 698 -15.40 0.09 -13.91
C ALA A 698 -14.51 -1.15 -13.82
N LYS A 699 -14.66 -1.97 -12.77
CA LYS A 699 -13.79 -3.14 -12.50
C LYS A 699 -13.78 -4.23 -13.61
N LEU A 700 -14.82 -4.28 -14.46
CA LEU A 700 -14.88 -5.18 -15.62
C LEU A 700 -14.77 -4.44 -16.97
N SER A 701 -14.41 -3.15 -16.96
CA SER A 701 -14.15 -2.39 -18.18
C SER A 701 -12.93 -2.97 -18.92
N SER A 702 -13.10 -3.21 -20.22
CA SER A 702 -12.01 -3.48 -21.18
C SER A 702 -11.31 -2.19 -21.64
N ARG A 703 -11.87 -1.01 -21.32
CA ARG A 703 -11.22 0.29 -21.51
C ARG A 703 -10.49 0.70 -20.23
N SER A 704 -9.26 1.15 -20.34
CA SER A 704 -8.45 1.67 -19.24
C SER A 704 -7.60 2.87 -19.66
N HIS A 705 -6.99 3.53 -18.68
CA HIS A 705 -6.13 4.70 -18.87
C HIS A 705 -4.83 4.52 -18.08
N ALA A 706 -3.76 5.12 -18.59
CA ALA A 706 -2.49 5.28 -17.91
C ALA A 706 -2.28 6.77 -17.61
N THR A 707 -2.07 7.13 -16.36
CA THR A 707 -1.73 8.49 -15.92
C THR A 707 -0.28 8.50 -15.46
N ILE A 708 0.53 9.38 -16.05
CA ILE A 708 1.92 9.61 -15.66
C ILE A 708 1.93 10.89 -14.82
N GLU A 709 2.38 10.77 -13.57
CA GLU A 709 2.63 11.87 -12.64
C GLU A 709 4.14 12.04 -12.47
N TRP A 710 4.70 13.17 -12.90
CA TRP A 710 6.09 13.53 -12.68
C TRP A 710 6.16 14.70 -11.70
N ARG A 711 6.64 14.45 -10.47
CA ARG A 711 6.99 15.54 -9.56
C ARG A 711 8.40 15.99 -9.90
N ILE A 712 8.56 17.24 -10.35
CA ILE A 712 9.83 17.70 -10.89
C ILE A 712 10.88 17.81 -9.76
N PRO A 713 12.06 17.17 -9.86
CA PRO A 713 13.09 17.23 -8.81
C PRO A 713 13.72 18.62 -8.64
N GLU A 714 14.18 18.94 -7.43
CA GLU A 714 14.97 20.15 -7.12
C GLU A 714 16.30 20.26 -7.92
N THR A 715 16.82 19.13 -8.40
CA THR A 715 18.12 18.98 -9.09
C THR A 715 18.01 18.88 -10.61
N VAL A 716 16.82 19.12 -11.18
CA VAL A 716 16.53 19.07 -12.61
C VAL A 716 17.29 20.15 -13.41
N VAL A 717 17.56 19.90 -14.69
CA VAL A 717 18.20 20.86 -15.60
C VAL A 717 17.14 21.62 -16.40
N ALA A 718 17.33 22.92 -16.63
CA ALA A 718 16.44 23.70 -17.48
C ALA A 718 16.50 23.24 -18.94
N GLY A 719 15.34 22.95 -19.54
CA GLY A 719 15.22 22.53 -20.93
C GLY A 719 13.83 22.01 -21.29
N VAL A 720 13.63 21.62 -22.54
CA VAL A 720 12.34 21.10 -23.02
C VAL A 720 12.20 19.62 -22.64
N TYR A 721 11.04 19.24 -22.11
CA TYR A 721 10.73 17.86 -21.72
C TYR A 721 9.46 17.32 -22.40
N ARG A 722 9.23 16.01 -22.28
CA ARG A 722 7.94 15.36 -22.61
C ARG A 722 7.75 14.07 -21.84
N LEU A 723 6.49 13.64 -21.76
CA LEU A 723 6.11 12.34 -21.18
C LEU A 723 5.84 11.32 -22.30
N ARG A 724 6.25 10.07 -22.08
CA ARG A 724 6.02 8.91 -22.95
C ARG A 724 5.50 7.74 -22.13
N HIS A 725 4.50 7.05 -22.67
CA HIS A 725 3.92 5.84 -22.07
C HIS A 725 4.31 4.57 -22.87
N PHE A 726 4.37 3.43 -22.20
CA PHE A 726 4.52 2.13 -22.82
C PHE A 726 3.58 1.12 -22.18
N GLY A 727 3.08 0.17 -22.97
CA GLY A 727 2.23 -0.91 -22.49
C GLY A 727 1.94 -1.91 -23.60
N ALA A 728 1.36 -3.05 -23.23
CA ALA A 728 0.91 -4.11 -24.15
C ALA A 728 -0.61 -4.29 -24.04
N SER A 729 -1.29 -4.45 -25.18
CA SER A 729 -2.75 -4.67 -25.22
C SER A 729 -3.14 -5.99 -25.87
N LYS A 730 -4.17 -6.63 -25.31
CA LYS A 730 -4.65 -7.95 -25.71
C LYS A 730 -5.90 -7.85 -26.56
N ARG A 731 -5.80 -8.34 -27.80
CA ARG A 731 -6.93 -8.55 -28.70
C ARG A 731 -7.51 -9.96 -28.51
N SER A 732 -8.69 -10.23 -29.09
CA SER A 732 -9.45 -11.47 -28.91
C SER A 732 -8.66 -12.74 -29.23
N CYS A 733 -9.09 -13.89 -28.70
CA CYS A 733 -8.34 -15.14 -28.52
C CYS A 733 -7.96 -15.95 -29.78
N VAL A 734 -7.46 -15.29 -30.84
CA VAL A 734 -6.66 -15.94 -31.90
C VAL A 734 -5.47 -15.03 -32.25
N ARG A 735 -4.25 -15.58 -32.09
CA ARG A 735 -2.93 -14.90 -32.11
C ARG A 735 -2.68 -13.90 -30.97
N ILE A 736 -1.56 -14.09 -30.28
CA ILE A 736 -0.89 -13.03 -29.52
C ILE A 736 -0.33 -12.04 -30.53
N VAL A 737 -1.09 -10.99 -30.83
CA VAL A 737 -0.61 -9.83 -31.57
C VAL A 737 0.10 -8.92 -30.56
N TRP A 738 1.42 -8.78 -30.69
CA TRP A 738 2.18 -7.79 -29.94
C TRP A 738 1.75 -6.38 -30.39
N VAL A 739 0.88 -5.75 -29.60
CA VAL A 739 0.48 -4.36 -29.80
C VAL A 739 1.44 -3.48 -29.01
N GLY A 740 2.48 -3.01 -29.69
CA GLY A 740 3.62 -2.29 -29.11
C GLY A 740 3.36 -0.82 -28.76
N CYS A 741 4.40 -0.17 -28.23
CA CYS A 741 4.30 1.02 -27.38
C CYS A 741 4.12 2.37 -28.11
N PHE A 742 3.54 3.34 -27.40
CA PHE A 742 2.82 4.47 -27.98
C PHE A 742 3.25 5.81 -27.35
N ALA A 743 3.70 6.79 -28.14
CA ALA A 743 4.47 7.95 -27.63
C ALA A 743 4.01 9.32 -28.14
N GLN A 744 4.32 10.39 -27.36
CA GLN A 744 3.99 11.83 -27.55
C GLN A 744 2.61 12.23 -26.96
N LYS A 745 2.37 13.48 -26.51
CA LYS A 745 3.12 14.76 -26.72
C LYS A 745 3.75 15.38 -25.44
N ILE A 746 3.72 16.71 -25.30
CA ILE A 746 4.82 17.56 -24.79
C ILE A 746 4.35 18.52 -23.69
N THR A 747 5.24 18.77 -22.72
CA THR A 747 5.13 19.90 -21.79
C THR A 747 6.43 20.69 -21.78
N ILE A 748 6.38 21.97 -22.16
CA ILE A 748 7.58 22.79 -22.38
C ILE A 748 8.05 23.42 -21.06
N LEU A 749 8.69 22.62 -20.20
CA LEU A 749 9.11 23.07 -18.87
C LEU A 749 10.30 24.04 -18.92
N THR A 750 10.08 25.32 -19.25
CA THR A 750 11.15 26.35 -19.18
C THR A 750 11.51 26.68 -17.73
N MET A 751 12.31 25.82 -17.11
CA MET A 751 12.67 25.93 -15.70
C MET A 751 13.64 27.08 -15.44
N ARG A 752 13.47 27.77 -14.31
CA ARG A 752 14.33 28.87 -13.87
C ARG A 752 14.82 28.62 -12.45
N CYS A 753 16.11 28.87 -12.22
CA CYS A 753 16.67 28.94 -10.87
C CYS A 753 16.27 30.27 -10.23
N ALA A 754 15.73 30.22 -9.01
CA ALA A 754 15.42 31.42 -8.21
C ALA A 754 16.41 31.56 -7.05
N CYS A 755 17.38 32.44 -7.18
CA CYS A 755 18.33 32.75 -6.10
C CYS A 755 17.67 33.69 -5.08
N TYR A 756 17.37 33.18 -3.88
CA TYR A 756 16.87 33.99 -2.76
C TYR A 756 17.91 34.10 -1.64
N LEU A 757 18.41 35.32 -1.41
CA LEU A 757 19.27 35.67 -0.27
C LEU A 757 18.39 35.96 0.96
N PRO A 758 18.62 35.30 2.12
CA PRO A 758 17.82 35.53 3.32
C PRO A 758 18.29 36.77 4.10
N ALA A 759 17.42 37.77 4.22
CA ALA A 759 17.63 38.92 5.11
C ALA A 759 17.02 38.67 6.50
N VAL A 760 17.80 38.88 7.56
CA VAL A 760 17.38 38.70 8.96
C VAL A 760 17.08 40.05 9.62
N PRO A 761 15.97 40.16 10.37
CA PRO A 761 15.98 40.98 11.58
C PRO A 761 15.38 40.26 12.81
N TYR A 762 15.96 40.56 13.99
CA TYR A 762 15.45 40.20 15.32
C TYR A 762 14.33 41.15 15.76
N PHE A 763 13.48 40.73 16.72
CA PHE A 763 13.09 41.59 17.88
C PHE A 763 12.61 40.76 19.09
N VAL A 764 12.43 41.41 20.26
CA VAL A 764 12.62 40.80 21.60
C VAL A 764 11.63 41.35 22.66
N PHE A 765 10.84 40.46 23.30
CA PHE A 765 10.10 40.62 24.59
C PHE A 765 9.10 41.82 24.70
N ILE A 766 8.25 42.07 25.71
CA ILE A 766 8.00 41.59 27.10
C ILE A 766 6.46 41.37 27.30
N PRO A 767 5.99 40.41 28.14
CA PRO A 767 4.56 40.18 28.42
C PRO A 767 4.00 40.95 29.64
N ARG A 768 2.66 41.06 29.75
CA ARG A 768 1.95 41.37 31.01
C ARG A 768 0.69 40.53 31.22
N LYS A 769 0.63 39.85 32.38
CA LYS A 769 -0.61 39.40 33.03
C LYS A 769 -1.09 40.48 34.01
N ILE A 770 -2.31 40.29 34.53
CA ILE A 770 -2.90 40.98 35.70
C ILE A 770 -3.31 42.44 35.45
N ILE A 771 -4.63 42.62 35.26
CA ILE A 771 -5.41 43.49 36.14
C ILE A 771 -6.35 42.57 36.92
N PHE A 772 -6.44 42.78 38.24
CA PHE A 772 -7.25 41.93 39.11
C PHE A 772 -8.71 42.37 39.14
N ALA A 773 -9.55 41.41 39.52
CA ALA A 773 -10.98 41.56 39.77
C ALA A 773 -11.37 42.80 40.60
N LEU A 774 -12.45 43.47 40.19
CA LEU A 774 -13.24 44.33 41.07
C LEU A 774 -14.70 44.42 40.57
N LEU A 775 -15.52 43.42 40.95
CA LEU A 775 -16.96 43.53 41.25
C LEU A 775 -17.56 42.15 41.62
N SER A 776 -17.00 41.55 42.67
CA SER A 776 -17.79 40.68 43.54
C SER A 776 -18.66 41.54 44.46
N ILE A 777 -19.60 40.92 45.18
CA ILE A 777 -20.51 41.56 46.16
C ILE A 777 -21.70 42.32 45.51
N ILE A 778 -22.73 41.54 45.16
CA ILE A 778 -23.91 41.53 46.04
C ILE A 778 -24.04 40.10 46.56
N VAL A 779 -23.90 39.93 47.88
CA VAL A 779 -24.01 38.65 48.58
C VAL A 779 -25.13 38.76 49.61
N ALA A 780 -26.10 37.85 49.52
CA ALA A 780 -27.25 37.71 50.43
C ALA A 780 -28.22 38.93 50.46
N ALA A 781 -29.46 38.81 50.94
CA ALA A 781 -30.09 37.69 51.66
C ALA A 781 -31.57 37.49 51.28
N VAL A 782 -32.24 36.59 52.03
CA VAL A 782 -33.65 36.14 51.97
C VAL A 782 -33.87 34.95 51.01
N ILE A 783 -33.73 33.65 51.37
CA ILE A 783 -33.92 32.83 52.61
C ILE A 783 -35.33 32.22 52.76
N ILE A 784 -35.35 30.89 53.00
CA ILE A 784 -36.50 29.98 53.31
C ILE A 784 -37.42 29.70 52.10
N SER A 785 -37.90 28.46 51.86
CA SER A 785 -37.82 27.18 52.60
C SER A 785 -36.90 26.15 51.92
N GLN A 786 -35.96 25.46 52.60
CA GLN A 786 -36.16 24.39 53.60
C GLN A 786 -36.85 23.14 52.99
N ILE A 787 -36.33 21.90 53.05
CA ILE A 787 -35.18 21.32 53.79
C ILE A 787 -34.32 20.39 52.91
N ASN A 788 -33.06 20.24 53.32
CA ASN A 788 -31.97 19.42 52.79
C ASN A 788 -31.13 19.07 54.07
N MET A 789 -30.64 17.88 54.40
CA MET A 789 -29.62 17.00 53.77
C MET A 789 -29.36 15.82 54.75
N ALA A 790 -28.36 14.98 54.43
CA ALA A 790 -27.43 14.36 55.39
C ALA A 790 -27.97 13.19 56.25
N ASP A 791 -27.18 12.14 56.56
CA ASP A 791 -25.82 11.80 56.10
C ASP A 791 -25.52 10.29 56.29
N ALA A 792 -24.25 9.91 56.07
CA ALA A 792 -23.52 8.88 56.81
C ALA A 792 -23.57 7.38 56.40
N TRP A 793 -22.35 6.90 56.10
CA TRP A 793 -21.74 5.60 56.48
C TRP A 793 -21.98 4.31 55.64
N LYS A 794 -20.83 3.68 55.33
CA LYS A 794 -20.46 2.23 55.30
C LYS A 794 -21.45 1.20 54.72
N GLN A 795 -21.09 0.41 53.70
CA GLN A 795 -19.98 -0.57 53.59
C GLN A 795 -20.29 -1.92 54.27
N ASP A 796 -19.98 -3.02 53.55
CA ASP A 796 -19.95 -4.45 53.94
C ASP A 796 -21.30 -5.11 54.30
N ASP A 797 -21.63 -6.38 54.04
CA ASP A 797 -21.10 -7.53 53.28
C ASP A 797 -22.05 -8.74 53.62
N LYS A 798 -21.85 -9.90 52.98
CA LYS A 798 -22.28 -11.27 53.38
C LYS A 798 -23.73 -11.78 53.26
N GLU A 799 -23.83 -12.85 52.45
CA GLU A 799 -24.28 -14.23 52.80
C GLU A 799 -25.40 -14.46 53.83
N GLN A 800 -26.39 -15.29 53.46
CA GLN A 800 -26.62 -16.58 54.17
C GLN A 800 -27.44 -17.61 53.35
N VAL A 801 -27.40 -18.86 53.83
CA VAL A 801 -27.91 -20.12 53.21
C VAL A 801 -28.47 -21.00 54.38
N PRO A 802 -28.91 -22.25 54.17
CA PRO A 802 -30.23 -22.76 53.75
C PRO A 802 -31.24 -22.92 54.93
N PRO A 803 -32.35 -23.71 54.83
CA PRO A 803 -32.36 -25.19 55.02
C PRO A 803 -33.15 -25.94 53.91
N LEU A 804 -32.95 -27.24 53.58
CA LEU A 804 -33.21 -28.51 54.31
C LEU A 804 -34.68 -28.66 54.81
N ALA A 805 -35.44 -29.76 54.66
CA ALA A 805 -35.34 -31.03 53.90
C ALA A 805 -36.81 -31.63 53.79
N VAL A 806 -37.25 -32.92 53.77
CA VAL A 806 -36.72 -34.28 54.05
C VAL A 806 -37.57 -35.37 53.31
N ALA A 807 -36.95 -36.18 52.42
CA ALA A 807 -37.31 -37.59 52.05
C ALA A 807 -38.76 -37.95 51.53
N ALA A 808 -39.11 -39.17 51.09
CA ALA A 808 -38.42 -40.48 51.09
C ALA A 808 -38.97 -41.49 50.03
N VAL A 809 -38.17 -42.52 49.65
CA VAL A 809 -38.55 -43.97 49.48
C VAL A 809 -39.54 -44.36 48.32
N VAL A 810 -39.35 -45.40 47.48
CA VAL A 810 -38.31 -46.46 47.29
C VAL A 810 -38.43 -47.15 45.90
N GLU A 811 -37.36 -47.86 45.45
CA GLU A 811 -37.18 -48.97 44.45
C GLU A 811 -38.21 -49.25 43.30
N ALA A 812 -37.85 -49.81 42.13
CA ALA A 812 -36.87 -50.89 41.91
C ALA A 812 -36.24 -51.05 40.50
N ARG A 813 -34.91 -51.21 40.51
CA ARG A 813 -34.04 -52.21 39.84
C ARG A 813 -34.15 -52.62 38.34
N THR A 814 -32.93 -52.56 37.75
CA THR A 814 -32.20 -53.57 36.92
C THR A 814 -32.44 -53.75 35.40
N GLY A 815 -31.39 -53.39 34.64
CA GLY A 815 -30.69 -54.26 33.69
C GLY A 815 -31.15 -54.28 32.23
N GLU A 816 -30.33 -54.72 31.26
CA GLU A 816 -28.86 -54.74 31.13
C GLU A 816 -28.48 -55.15 29.67
N HIS A 817 -27.23 -54.90 29.26
CA HIS A 817 -26.48 -55.55 28.17
C HIS A 817 -27.01 -55.69 26.71
N ASP A 818 -26.22 -55.07 25.82
CA ASP A 818 -25.51 -55.66 24.65
C ASP A 818 -26.16 -55.92 23.27
N GLU A 819 -25.38 -55.43 22.28
CA GLU A 819 -25.02 -55.95 20.94
C GLU A 819 -25.91 -56.96 20.19
N ALA A 820 -26.08 -56.72 18.87
CA ALA A 820 -25.38 -57.45 17.79
C ALA A 820 -26.13 -57.55 16.43
N THR A 821 -25.34 -57.61 15.36
CA THR A 821 -25.61 -58.27 14.05
C THR A 821 -26.84 -57.92 13.18
N ARG A 822 -26.60 -57.03 12.21
CA ARG A 822 -26.41 -57.36 10.77
C ARG A 822 -27.56 -58.04 9.96
N TRP A 823 -28.16 -57.24 9.05
CA TRP A 823 -28.53 -57.47 7.63
C TRP A 823 -28.68 -58.91 7.05
N PRO A 824 -29.48 -59.12 5.95
CA PRO A 824 -30.80 -58.54 5.64
C PRO A 824 -31.75 -59.50 4.86
N SER A 825 -33.03 -59.13 4.67
CA SER A 825 -33.77 -59.45 3.43
C SER A 825 -34.98 -58.53 3.21
N VAL A 826 -35.21 -58.12 1.95
CA VAL A 826 -36.30 -57.22 1.51
C VAL A 826 -36.95 -57.88 0.28
N PRO A 827 -38.27 -58.08 0.25
CA PRO A 827 -39.08 -57.20 -0.60
C PRO A 827 -40.52 -56.88 -0.13
N TYR A 828 -40.76 -55.57 0.05
CA TYR A 828 -41.65 -54.77 -0.82
C TYR A 828 -43.19 -54.74 -0.62
N LEU A 829 -43.74 -53.52 -0.66
CA LEU A 829 -45.14 -53.10 -0.88
C LEU A 829 -46.30 -53.69 -0.02
N ARG A 830 -46.51 -53.08 1.16
CA ARG A 830 -47.85 -52.51 1.48
C ARG A 830 -47.83 -51.18 2.26
N LYS A 831 -46.70 -50.46 2.19
CA LYS A 831 -46.42 -49.23 2.97
C LYS A 831 -46.10 -48.05 2.03
N ARG A 832 -47.13 -47.38 1.47
CA ARG A 832 -46.92 -46.15 0.67
C ARG A 832 -48.08 -45.13 0.58
N GLN A 833 -49.35 -45.55 0.47
CA GLN A 833 -50.44 -44.61 0.10
C GLN A 833 -50.73 -43.53 1.16
N CYS A 834 -51.08 -43.87 2.41
CA CYS A 834 -51.40 -42.86 3.43
C CYS A 834 -50.21 -41.93 3.76
N ALA A 835 -48.98 -42.46 3.73
CA ALA A 835 -47.77 -41.69 3.99
C ALA A 835 -47.50 -40.64 2.90
N LEU A 836 -47.71 -40.96 1.62
CA LEU A 836 -47.56 -39.98 0.54
C LEU A 836 -48.59 -38.84 0.63
N TRP A 837 -49.82 -39.11 1.08
CA TRP A 837 -50.82 -38.06 1.25
C TRP A 837 -50.51 -37.13 2.43
N CYS A 838 -50.13 -37.65 3.60
CA CYS A 838 -49.70 -36.80 4.71
C CYS A 838 -48.44 -35.99 4.38
N CYS A 839 -47.40 -36.61 3.81
CA CYS A 839 -46.19 -35.89 3.39
C CYS A 839 -46.47 -34.91 2.24
N GLY A 840 -47.37 -35.24 1.31
CA GLY A 840 -47.78 -34.36 0.21
C GLY A 840 -48.51 -33.12 0.71
N CYS A 841 -49.46 -33.27 1.63
CA CYS A 841 -50.16 -32.13 2.26
C CYS A 841 -49.20 -31.24 3.07
N CYS A 842 -48.28 -31.83 3.85
CA CYS A 842 -47.27 -31.04 4.58
C CYS A 842 -46.27 -30.34 3.64
N ALA A 843 -45.84 -30.99 2.55
CA ALA A 843 -44.99 -30.36 1.55
C ALA A 843 -45.72 -29.23 0.81
N ALA A 844 -47.01 -29.40 0.50
CA ALA A 844 -47.83 -28.38 -0.14
C ALA A 844 -48.09 -27.18 0.79
N THR A 845 -48.37 -27.37 2.08
CA THR A 845 -48.52 -26.25 3.03
C THR A 845 -47.20 -25.56 3.33
N LEU A 846 -46.07 -26.28 3.39
CA LEU A 846 -44.73 -25.67 3.48
C LEU A 846 -44.36 -24.90 2.21
N LEU A 847 -44.71 -25.39 1.01
CA LEU A 847 -44.54 -24.66 -0.25
C LEU A 847 -45.43 -23.41 -0.29
N LEU A 848 -46.70 -23.48 0.14
CA LEU A 848 -47.59 -22.32 0.18
C LEU A 848 -47.16 -21.30 1.23
N LEU A 849 -46.67 -21.72 2.40
CA LEU A 849 -46.05 -20.83 3.39
C LEU A 849 -44.76 -20.21 2.85
N GLY A 850 -43.90 -21.00 2.21
CA GLY A 850 -42.68 -20.51 1.55
C GLY A 850 -42.98 -19.49 0.46
N LEU A 851 -43.99 -19.75 -0.39
CA LEU A 851 -44.44 -18.83 -1.44
C LEU A 851 -45.08 -17.58 -0.84
N ALA A 852 -45.89 -17.70 0.22
CA ALA A 852 -46.48 -16.56 0.91
C ALA A 852 -45.39 -15.68 1.57
N VAL A 853 -44.39 -16.27 2.22
CA VAL A 853 -43.24 -15.54 2.78
C VAL A 853 -42.38 -14.92 1.68
N LEU A 854 -42.18 -15.60 0.55
CA LEU A 854 -41.49 -15.07 -0.62
C LEU A 854 -42.24 -13.85 -1.20
N ILE A 855 -43.55 -13.95 -1.40
CA ILE A 855 -44.41 -12.85 -1.85
C ILE A 855 -44.37 -11.70 -0.84
N LEU A 856 -44.49 -11.95 0.47
CA LEU A 856 -44.40 -10.92 1.51
C LEU A 856 -43.01 -10.24 1.50
N SER A 857 -41.95 -11.00 1.26
CA SER A 857 -40.58 -10.46 1.19
C SER A 857 -40.36 -9.56 -0.03
N LEU A 858 -40.91 -9.95 -1.18
CA LEU A 858 -40.80 -9.23 -2.46
C LEU A 858 -41.75 -8.02 -2.57
N THR A 859 -42.85 -8.01 -1.80
CA THR A 859 -43.88 -6.95 -1.88
C THR A 859 -43.92 -6.01 -0.67
N VAL A 860 -43.84 -6.53 0.56
CA VAL A 860 -44.00 -5.74 1.80
C VAL A 860 -42.65 -5.40 2.45
N LEU A 861 -41.66 -6.28 2.32
CA LEU A 861 -40.32 -6.11 2.89
C LEU A 861 -39.26 -5.61 1.90
N ARG A 862 -39.66 -5.30 0.65
CA ARG A 862 -38.79 -4.73 -0.38
C ARG A 862 -38.23 -3.39 0.10
N ALA A 863 -36.96 -3.39 0.50
CA ALA A 863 -36.28 -2.20 1.00
C ALA A 863 -36.15 -1.15 -0.11
N MET A 864 -36.77 0.01 0.10
CA MET A 864 -36.78 1.17 -0.79
C MET A 864 -35.61 2.09 -0.46
N ASP A 865 -35.04 2.74 -1.45
CA ASP A 865 -33.79 3.49 -1.28
C ASP A 865 -34.07 4.89 -0.67
N PRO A 866 -33.33 5.35 0.37
CA PRO A 866 -33.60 6.64 1.00
C PRO A 866 -33.23 7.82 0.11
N THR A 867 -34.04 8.87 0.14
CA THR A 867 -33.82 10.08 -0.67
C THR A 867 -33.18 11.17 0.19
N LEU A 868 -32.01 11.64 -0.23
CA LEU A 868 -31.35 12.83 0.31
C LEU A 868 -31.75 14.06 -0.53
N THR A 869 -32.15 15.15 0.12
CA THR A 869 -32.47 16.42 -0.54
C THR A 869 -31.75 17.58 0.14
N VAL A 870 -31.32 18.58 -0.63
CA VAL A 870 -30.93 19.89 -0.10
C VAL A 870 -32.19 20.71 0.17
N ASN A 871 -32.31 21.32 1.35
CA ASN A 871 -33.41 22.22 1.69
C ASN A 871 -33.00 23.69 1.50
N ASP A 872 -31.81 24.05 1.98
CA ASP A 872 -31.22 25.39 1.91
C ASP A 872 -29.69 25.31 2.00
N ILE A 873 -28.98 26.29 1.41
CA ILE A 873 -27.54 26.49 1.59
C ILE A 873 -27.29 27.96 1.90
N SER A 874 -27.03 28.24 3.17
CA SER A 874 -26.78 29.58 3.68
C SER A 874 -25.28 29.80 3.95
N LEU A 875 -24.86 31.06 3.98
CA LEU A 875 -23.47 31.44 4.20
C LEU A 875 -23.40 32.37 5.44
N PRO A 876 -23.34 31.81 6.66
CA PRO A 876 -23.43 32.58 7.92
C PRO A 876 -22.22 33.48 8.20
N ARG A 877 -21.06 33.23 7.57
CA ARG A 877 -19.83 34.01 7.78
C ARG A 877 -19.08 34.19 6.47
N PHE A 878 -18.95 35.45 6.07
CA PHE A 878 -18.14 35.88 4.93
C PHE A 878 -17.24 37.03 5.38
N SER A 879 -15.96 36.97 5.04
CA SER A 879 -15.03 38.10 5.12
C SER A 879 -14.04 38.01 3.98
N ALA A 880 -13.97 39.05 3.15
CA ALA A 880 -12.94 39.19 2.13
C ALA A 880 -12.14 40.46 2.39
N GLU A 881 -10.83 40.32 2.54
CA GLU A 881 -9.90 41.43 2.77
C GLU A 881 -8.87 41.49 1.64
N PRO A 882 -8.49 42.68 1.13
CA PRO A 882 -7.36 42.83 0.23
C PRO A 882 -6.06 42.52 0.96
N GLY A 883 -5.29 41.54 0.48
CA GLY A 883 -3.97 41.21 0.97
C GLY A 883 -2.88 41.77 0.06
N ASP A 884 -2.05 42.67 0.59
CA ASP A 884 -0.83 43.12 -0.09
C ASP A 884 0.29 42.10 0.17
N PHE A 885 0.63 41.33 -0.86
CA PHE A 885 1.72 40.36 -0.87
C PHE A 885 2.70 40.64 -2.02
N GLY A 886 3.25 41.86 -2.07
CA GLY A 886 4.50 42.12 -2.80
C GLY A 886 4.36 42.18 -4.32
N GLY A 887 3.29 42.78 -4.82
CA GLY A 887 3.10 43.10 -6.24
C GLY A 887 1.71 42.77 -6.76
N ASP A 888 1.18 41.59 -6.41
CA ASP A 888 -0.15 41.14 -6.82
C ASP A 888 -1.22 41.43 -5.75
N SER A 889 -2.26 42.16 -6.14
CA SER A 889 -3.39 42.51 -5.27
C SER A 889 -4.39 41.36 -5.15
N LEU A 890 -4.13 40.42 -4.25
CA LEU A 890 -4.98 39.24 -4.03
C LEU A 890 -6.08 39.51 -2.99
N VAL A 891 -7.26 38.94 -3.21
CA VAL A 891 -8.41 39.04 -2.28
C VAL A 891 -8.50 37.77 -1.44
N CYS A 892 -8.25 37.90 -0.13
CA CYS A 892 -8.31 36.79 0.82
C CYS A 892 -9.75 36.54 1.27
N VAL A 893 -10.46 35.62 0.59
CA VAL A 893 -11.86 35.27 0.88
C VAL A 893 -11.94 34.13 1.90
N ASN A 894 -12.44 34.42 3.10
CA ASN A 894 -12.85 33.42 4.10
C ASN A 894 -14.38 33.27 4.12
N ALA A 895 -14.87 32.03 4.00
CA ALA A 895 -16.29 31.72 3.95
C ALA A 895 -16.60 30.38 4.65
N THR A 896 -17.60 30.41 5.54
CA THR A 896 -18.25 29.19 6.08
C THR A 896 -19.60 29.00 5.39
N LEU A 897 -19.85 27.82 4.84
CA LEU A 897 -21.13 27.40 4.24
C LEU A 897 -21.89 26.47 5.21
N LEU A 898 -23.20 26.64 5.30
CA LEU A 898 -24.15 25.78 6.03
C LEU A 898 -25.16 25.19 5.05
N ALA A 899 -25.16 23.87 4.89
CA ALA A 899 -26.21 23.15 4.16
C ALA A 899 -27.22 22.52 5.15
N ASP A 900 -28.51 22.85 4.99
CA ASP A 900 -29.62 22.10 5.59
C ASP A 900 -30.05 21.01 4.61
N LEU A 901 -29.83 19.75 4.98
CA LEU A 901 -30.20 18.57 4.21
C LEU A 901 -31.35 17.81 4.88
N SER A 902 -32.21 17.18 4.09
CA SER A 902 -33.24 16.24 4.56
C SER A 902 -32.98 14.84 4.03
N LEU A 903 -32.77 13.89 4.94
CA LEU A 903 -32.65 12.46 4.63
C LEU A 903 -33.97 11.76 4.96
N ARG A 904 -34.76 11.44 3.92
CA ARG A 904 -36.06 10.77 4.03
C ARG A 904 -35.88 9.26 3.84
N ASN A 905 -36.30 8.49 4.83
CA ASN A 905 -36.29 7.03 4.81
C ASN A 905 -37.69 6.49 4.49
N PRO A 906 -37.96 6.01 3.25
CA PRO A 906 -39.27 5.45 2.88
C PRO A 906 -39.56 4.07 3.52
N ASN A 907 -38.53 3.38 4.02
CA ASN A 907 -38.66 2.02 4.56
C ASN A 907 -39.57 1.93 5.78
N VAL A 908 -40.22 0.77 5.93
CA VAL A 908 -40.90 0.34 7.16
C VAL A 908 -39.93 -0.06 8.28
N ALA A 909 -38.62 0.02 8.04
CA ALA A 909 -37.54 -0.23 8.98
C ALA A 909 -36.62 1.00 9.10
N SER A 910 -35.86 1.13 10.20
CA SER A 910 -34.96 2.26 10.38
C SER A 910 -33.68 2.13 9.54
N PHE A 911 -33.30 3.21 8.86
CA PHE A 911 -32.01 3.38 8.20
C PHE A 911 -30.97 3.90 9.20
N ARG A 912 -29.79 3.27 9.26
CA ARG A 912 -28.61 3.77 10.00
C ARG A 912 -27.51 4.09 9.00
N PHE A 913 -26.93 5.28 9.08
CA PHE A 913 -25.85 5.73 8.20
C PHE A 913 -24.64 6.19 9.01
N GLY A 914 -23.45 5.97 8.46
CA GLY A 914 -22.20 6.38 9.10
C GLY A 914 -21.91 7.86 8.92
N ARG A 915 -20.84 8.35 9.56
CA ARG A 915 -20.27 9.67 9.26
C ARG A 915 -19.88 9.70 7.79
N SER A 916 -20.36 10.71 7.07
CA SER A 916 -20.15 10.87 5.63
C SER A 916 -19.42 12.18 5.34
N ALA A 917 -18.64 12.21 4.26
CA ALA A 917 -17.97 13.42 3.81
C ALA A 917 -18.75 14.07 2.66
N THR A 918 -18.62 15.38 2.51
CA THR A 918 -19.03 16.12 1.32
C THR A 918 -17.85 16.96 0.86
N GLU A 919 -17.28 16.64 -0.29
CA GLU A 919 -16.20 17.42 -0.88
C GLU A 919 -16.78 18.58 -1.69
N LEU A 920 -16.16 19.75 -1.56
CA LEU A 920 -16.48 20.97 -2.31
C LEU A 920 -15.28 21.30 -3.20
N TYR A 921 -15.52 21.42 -4.50
CA TYR A 921 -14.51 21.64 -5.53
C TYR A 921 -14.65 23.03 -6.17
N TYR A 922 -13.53 23.66 -6.49
CA TYR A 922 -13.43 24.88 -7.31
C TYR A 922 -12.36 24.66 -8.38
N GLY A 923 -12.71 24.88 -9.66
CA GLY A 923 -11.78 24.66 -10.77
C GLY A 923 -11.12 23.28 -10.78
N GLY A 924 -11.86 22.23 -10.37
CA GLY A 924 -11.38 20.84 -10.32
C GLY A 924 -10.61 20.43 -9.06
N GLU A 925 -10.29 21.34 -8.13
CA GLU A 925 -9.60 21.01 -6.86
C GLU A 925 -10.52 21.07 -5.65
N THR A 926 -10.35 20.15 -4.70
CA THR A 926 -11.04 20.18 -3.41
C THR A 926 -10.60 21.40 -2.59
N VAL A 927 -11.53 22.32 -2.35
CA VAL A 927 -11.35 23.56 -1.58
C VAL A 927 -12.08 23.56 -0.23
N GLY A 928 -12.87 22.52 0.08
CA GLY A 928 -13.48 22.35 1.39
C GLY A 928 -14.05 20.95 1.57
N VAL A 929 -14.21 20.51 2.82
CA VAL A 929 -14.83 19.22 3.16
C VAL A 929 -15.80 19.40 4.31
N ALA A 930 -17.08 19.09 4.07
CA ALA A 930 -18.10 18.97 5.11
C ALA A 930 -18.09 17.56 5.71
N TYR A 931 -18.48 17.47 6.98
CA TYR A 931 -18.80 16.19 7.61
C TYR A 931 -20.28 16.14 8.01
N LEU A 932 -20.99 15.15 7.48
CA LEU A 932 -22.31 14.75 7.95
C LEU A 932 -22.14 13.79 9.13
N PRO A 933 -22.73 14.07 10.31
CA PRO A 933 -22.61 13.20 11.48
C PRO A 933 -23.32 11.86 11.25
N GLU A 934 -22.87 10.80 11.95
CA GLU A 934 -23.57 9.50 11.91
C GLU A 934 -24.97 9.59 12.54
N GLY A 935 -25.90 8.76 12.07
CA GLY A 935 -27.30 8.89 12.48
C GLY A 935 -28.21 7.71 12.19
N LYS A 936 -29.44 7.82 12.69
CA LYS A 936 -30.52 6.84 12.52
C LYS A 936 -31.82 7.53 12.15
N VAL A 937 -32.30 7.32 10.92
CA VAL A 937 -33.64 7.76 10.51
C VAL A 937 -34.66 6.68 10.86
N GLY A 938 -35.77 7.08 11.51
CA GLY A 938 -36.88 6.18 11.82
C GLY A 938 -37.56 5.60 10.56
N ALA A 939 -38.33 4.54 10.73
CA ALA A 939 -39.19 4.02 9.66
C ALA A 939 -40.17 5.11 9.18
N ARG A 940 -40.30 5.30 7.87
CA ARG A 940 -41.13 6.33 7.21
C ARG A 940 -40.95 7.77 7.75
N ARG A 941 -39.77 8.11 8.28
CA ARG A 941 -39.45 9.47 8.77
C ARG A 941 -38.42 10.16 7.89
N THR A 942 -38.36 11.48 8.02
CA THR A 942 -37.28 12.33 7.53
C THR A 942 -36.48 12.84 8.72
N SER A 943 -35.15 12.89 8.60
CA SER A 943 -34.29 13.65 9.50
C SER A 943 -33.75 14.87 8.75
N ARG A 944 -33.80 16.06 9.37
CA ARG A 944 -32.87 17.13 8.95
C ARG A 944 -31.47 16.80 9.44
N LEU A 945 -30.47 17.27 8.70
CA LEU A 945 -29.05 17.14 8.96
C LEU A 945 -28.40 18.47 8.55
N THR A 946 -27.47 18.98 9.35
CA THR A 946 -26.76 20.24 9.05
C THR A 946 -25.29 19.93 8.81
N ALA A 947 -24.75 20.40 7.69
CA ALA A 947 -23.34 20.25 7.34
C ALA A 947 -22.65 21.62 7.24
N THR A 948 -21.51 21.76 7.92
CA THR A 948 -20.62 22.94 7.87
C THR A 948 -19.43 22.66 6.95
N VAL A 949 -19.13 23.59 6.04
CA VAL A 949 -17.86 23.63 5.28
C VAL A 949 -17.17 24.95 5.57
N ASP A 950 -15.91 24.92 5.99
CA ASP A 950 -15.01 26.08 5.87
C ASP A 950 -14.23 25.97 4.56
N VAL A 951 -14.22 27.04 3.77
CA VAL A 951 -13.57 27.07 2.45
C VAL A 951 -12.11 27.51 2.59
N LEU A 952 -11.18 26.71 2.04
CA LEU A 952 -9.74 26.94 2.08
C LEU A 952 -9.33 28.12 1.19
N THR A 953 -9.30 29.29 1.82
CA THR A 953 -9.08 30.63 1.22
C THR A 953 -7.91 30.66 0.23
N THR A 954 -6.79 30.03 0.57
CA THR A 954 -5.53 30.02 -0.19
C THR A 954 -5.61 29.23 -1.50
N ARG A 955 -6.54 28.26 -1.63
CA ARG A 955 -6.75 27.51 -2.88
C ARG A 955 -7.69 28.25 -3.83
N VAL A 956 -8.72 28.91 -3.31
CA VAL A 956 -9.65 29.71 -4.12
C VAL A 956 -8.95 30.95 -4.68
N ALA A 957 -8.23 31.71 -3.84
CA ALA A 957 -7.57 32.96 -4.24
C ALA A 957 -6.57 32.76 -5.39
N ARG A 958 -5.82 31.64 -5.40
CA ARG A 958 -4.84 31.31 -6.46
C ARG A 958 -5.43 31.02 -7.85
N ARG A 959 -6.76 30.84 -7.97
CA ARG A 959 -7.48 30.65 -9.24
C ARG A 959 -8.58 31.68 -9.48
N MET A 960 -8.69 32.71 -8.65
CA MET A 960 -9.68 33.76 -8.81
C MET A 960 -9.14 34.84 -9.75
N ASN A 961 -9.23 34.60 -11.06
CA ASN A 961 -8.89 35.60 -12.08
C ASN A 961 -9.89 36.77 -12.03
N VAL A 962 -9.61 37.78 -11.19
CA VAL A 962 -10.40 39.00 -11.10
C VAL A 962 -10.20 39.83 -12.37
N THR A 963 -11.20 39.88 -13.25
CA THR A 963 -11.13 40.77 -14.43
C THR A 963 -11.29 42.23 -14.00
N PRO A 964 -10.77 43.21 -14.77
CA PRO A 964 -10.98 44.63 -14.49
C PRO A 964 -12.47 44.99 -14.35
N GLU A 965 -13.34 44.35 -15.13
CA GLU A 965 -14.79 44.53 -15.09
C GLU A 965 -15.42 44.08 -13.76
N MET A 966 -14.90 43.02 -13.13
CA MET A 966 -15.33 42.56 -11.80
C MET A 966 -14.91 43.55 -10.70
N VAL A 967 -13.78 44.24 -10.87
CA VAL A 967 -13.36 45.33 -9.97
C VAL A 967 -14.28 46.55 -10.15
N THR A 968 -14.54 46.99 -11.38
CA THR A 968 -15.33 48.21 -11.64
C THR A 968 -16.83 48.04 -11.40
N SER A 969 -17.39 46.84 -11.60
CA SER A 969 -18.79 46.53 -11.31
C SER A 969 -19.06 46.20 -9.84
N GLY A 970 -18.00 46.02 -9.03
CA GLY A 970 -18.10 45.64 -7.63
C GLY A 970 -18.83 44.31 -7.38
N THR A 971 -18.94 43.45 -8.39
CA THR A 971 -19.74 42.22 -8.33
C THR A 971 -18.94 41.07 -8.96
N ALA A 972 -18.89 39.91 -8.32
CA ALA A 972 -18.09 38.77 -8.77
C ALA A 972 -18.82 37.44 -8.52
N THR A 973 -18.88 36.57 -9.53
CA THR A 973 -19.48 35.23 -9.43
C THR A 973 -18.42 34.15 -9.32
N VAL A 974 -18.70 33.10 -8.54
CA VAL A 974 -17.79 31.98 -8.27
C VAL A 974 -18.60 30.68 -8.30
N GLU A 975 -18.29 29.75 -9.19
CA GLU A 975 -19.01 28.47 -9.27
C GLU A 975 -18.23 27.34 -8.59
N PHE A 976 -18.90 26.66 -7.66
CA PHE A 976 -18.40 25.48 -6.96
C PHE A 976 -19.26 24.27 -7.32
N THR A 977 -18.66 23.08 -7.32
CA THR A 977 -19.40 21.81 -7.38
C THR A 977 -19.15 21.02 -6.10
N SER A 978 -20.11 20.21 -5.66
CA SER A 978 -19.92 19.33 -4.51
C SER A 978 -20.35 17.88 -4.78
N PHE A 979 -19.72 16.95 -4.05
CA PHE A 979 -20.01 15.53 -4.07
C PHE A 979 -20.19 14.99 -2.65
N THR A 980 -21.32 14.32 -2.40
CA THR A 980 -21.66 13.68 -1.12
C THR A 980 -21.89 12.18 -1.34
N ASP A 981 -21.29 11.31 -0.52
CA ASP A 981 -21.65 9.89 -0.42
C ASP A 981 -22.16 9.58 0.99
N VAL A 982 -23.42 9.13 1.10
CA VAL A 982 -24.03 8.68 2.35
C VAL A 982 -24.26 7.17 2.30
N SER A 983 -23.32 6.45 2.91
CA SER A 983 -23.37 4.99 3.05
C SER A 983 -24.05 4.54 4.35
N GLY A 984 -25.02 3.62 4.25
CA GLY A 984 -25.79 3.12 5.38
C GLY A 984 -26.40 1.73 5.21
N LYS A 985 -27.20 1.30 6.19
CA LYS A 985 -27.83 -0.03 6.27
C LYS A 985 -29.28 0.07 6.77
N VAL A 986 -30.21 -0.60 6.07
CA VAL A 986 -31.60 -0.82 6.51
C VAL A 986 -31.68 -2.20 7.16
N THR A 987 -32.16 -2.27 8.40
CA THR A 987 -32.29 -3.55 9.14
C THR A 987 -33.75 -3.99 9.18
N VAL A 988 -34.13 -4.90 8.29
CA VAL A 988 -35.50 -5.41 8.13
C VAL A 988 -35.71 -6.62 9.06
N LEU A 989 -36.76 -6.55 9.89
CA LEU A 989 -37.13 -7.56 10.90
C LEU A 989 -35.98 -8.01 11.84
N GLY A 990 -34.95 -7.17 12.02
CA GLY A 990 -33.78 -7.47 12.86
C GLY A 990 -32.75 -8.40 12.22
N VAL A 991 -33.16 -9.29 11.32
CA VAL A 991 -32.32 -10.35 10.71
C VAL A 991 -31.64 -9.87 9.41
N TYR A 992 -32.40 -9.28 8.48
CA TYR A 992 -31.88 -8.92 7.16
C TYR A 992 -31.32 -7.49 7.15
N LYS A 993 -30.15 -7.27 6.54
CA LYS A 993 -29.41 -5.99 6.57
C LYS A 993 -28.96 -5.61 5.16
N ARG A 994 -29.79 -4.86 4.41
CA ARG A 994 -29.41 -4.33 3.09
C ARG A 994 -28.51 -3.11 3.26
N LYS A 995 -27.33 -3.09 2.63
CA LYS A 995 -26.48 -1.91 2.49
C LYS A 995 -27.07 -1.00 1.39
N ILE A 996 -27.04 0.31 1.59
CA ILE A 996 -27.48 1.30 0.59
C ILE A 996 -26.48 2.46 0.60
N GLU A 997 -26.01 2.86 -0.59
CA GLU A 997 -25.13 4.02 -0.80
C GLU A 997 -25.87 5.06 -1.64
N ILE A 998 -25.88 6.31 -1.18
CA ILE A 998 -26.61 7.42 -1.79
C ILE A 998 -25.57 8.46 -2.20
N ALA A 999 -25.38 8.71 -3.50
CA ALA A 999 -24.52 9.78 -3.98
C ALA A 999 -25.36 11.03 -4.34
N MET A 1000 -24.79 12.21 -4.15
CA MET A 1000 -25.42 13.48 -4.55
C MET A 1000 -24.37 14.45 -5.07
N ASN A 1001 -24.64 15.00 -6.26
CA ASN A 1001 -23.81 15.98 -6.93
C ASN A 1001 -24.58 17.31 -6.98
N CYS A 1002 -23.96 18.42 -6.62
CA CYS A 1002 -24.58 19.76 -6.72
C CYS A 1002 -23.66 20.77 -7.39
N SER A 1003 -24.25 21.76 -8.07
CA SER A 1003 -23.60 22.96 -8.59
C SER A 1003 -24.13 24.20 -7.87
N LEU A 1004 -23.20 25.00 -7.35
CA LEU A 1004 -23.44 26.11 -6.43
C LEU A 1004 -22.79 27.38 -6.98
N THR A 1005 -23.58 28.40 -7.31
CA THR A 1005 -23.07 29.69 -7.76
C THR A 1005 -23.10 30.67 -6.59
N LEU A 1006 -21.94 31.21 -6.23
CA LEU A 1006 -21.78 32.24 -5.21
C LEU A 1006 -21.65 33.61 -5.89
N THR A 1007 -22.54 34.54 -5.58
CA THR A 1007 -22.45 35.93 -6.05
C THR A 1007 -21.97 36.83 -4.92
N LEU A 1008 -20.83 37.48 -5.12
CA LEU A 1008 -20.21 38.44 -4.22
C LEU A 1008 -20.61 39.86 -4.62
N TYR A 1009 -20.97 40.67 -3.64
CA TYR A 1009 -21.26 42.11 -3.79
C TYR A 1009 -20.28 42.91 -2.91
N THR A 1010 -19.63 43.89 -3.52
CA THR A 1010 -18.67 44.85 -2.95
C THR A 1010 -17.58 44.22 -2.06
N PHE A 1011 -17.28 42.93 -2.29
CA PHE A 1011 -16.43 42.08 -1.45
C PHE A 1011 -16.77 42.11 0.06
N ARG A 1012 -18.02 42.47 0.42
CA ARG A 1012 -18.50 42.56 1.82
C ARG A 1012 -19.77 41.77 2.09
N ARG A 1013 -20.46 41.32 1.05
CA ARG A 1013 -21.69 40.51 1.15
C ARG A 1013 -21.66 39.43 0.07
N ALA A 1014 -22.25 38.28 0.37
CA ALA A 1014 -22.40 37.20 -0.60
C ALA A 1014 -23.84 36.66 -0.58
N SER A 1015 -24.31 36.15 -1.72
CA SER A 1015 -25.51 35.31 -1.83
C SER A 1015 -25.15 33.99 -2.50
N VAL A 1016 -25.66 32.87 -1.97
CA VAL A 1016 -25.59 31.56 -2.63
C VAL A 1016 -26.81 31.41 -3.55
N THR A 1017 -26.61 30.79 -4.72
CA THR A 1017 -27.68 30.41 -5.65
C THR A 1017 -27.41 28.97 -6.10
N THR A 1018 -28.27 28.05 -5.68
CA THR A 1018 -28.14 26.62 -5.98
C THR A 1018 -28.86 26.31 -7.29
N ASN A 1019 -28.11 26.07 -8.37
CA ASN A 1019 -28.66 26.00 -9.72
C ASN A 1019 -29.00 24.58 -10.20
N GLN A 1020 -28.40 23.53 -9.61
CA GLN A 1020 -28.78 22.14 -9.84
C GLN A 1020 -28.21 21.20 -8.76
N CYS A 1021 -28.99 20.20 -8.35
CA CYS A 1021 -28.55 19.07 -7.54
C CYS A 1021 -29.14 17.78 -8.09
N SER A 1022 -28.31 16.78 -8.38
CA SER A 1022 -28.71 15.44 -8.82
C SER A 1022 -28.32 14.41 -7.77
N ALA A 1023 -29.33 13.83 -7.10
CA ALA A 1023 -29.13 12.70 -6.20
C ALA A 1023 -29.21 11.39 -7.02
N ASN A 1024 -28.07 10.71 -7.17
CA ASN A 1024 -27.93 9.51 -7.97
C ASN A 1024 -27.60 8.32 -7.07
N MET A 1025 -28.38 7.24 -7.17
CA MET A 1025 -28.06 6.01 -6.44
C MET A 1025 -26.89 5.27 -7.11
N LYS A 1026 -25.92 4.78 -6.32
CA LYS A 1026 -25.04 3.70 -6.77
C LYS A 1026 -25.85 2.40 -6.81
N CYS A 1027 -26.20 1.92 -8.01
CA CYS A 1027 -26.71 0.55 -8.17
C CYS A 1027 -25.58 -0.44 -7.86
N ASP A 1028 -25.49 -0.91 -6.61
CA ASP A 1028 -24.54 -1.93 -6.19
C ASP A 1028 -24.91 -3.29 -6.82
N PHE A 1029 -23.91 -4.00 -7.36
CA PHE A 1029 -24.08 -5.32 -7.96
C PHE A 1029 -23.82 -6.38 -6.89
N ASP A 1030 -24.90 -6.90 -6.29
CA ASP A 1030 -24.85 -7.98 -5.31
C ASP A 1030 -24.09 -9.20 -5.88
N LYS A 1031 -22.97 -9.57 -5.25
CA LYS A 1031 -22.02 -10.56 -5.81
C LYS A 1031 -22.36 -12.01 -5.50
N GLU A 1032 -23.33 -12.27 -4.63
CA GLU A 1032 -23.51 -13.61 -4.03
C GLU A 1032 -24.65 -14.46 -4.61
N ASN A 1033 -25.52 -13.91 -5.47
CA ASN A 1033 -26.57 -14.70 -6.15
C ASN A 1033 -26.73 -14.28 -7.62
N GLY A 1034 -26.53 -15.24 -8.54
CA GLY A 1034 -26.54 -15.03 -9.99
C GLY A 1034 -27.94 -14.88 -10.61
N ILE A 1035 -28.73 -13.91 -10.14
CA ILE A 1035 -30.05 -13.57 -10.69
C ILE A 1035 -30.08 -12.07 -11.00
N GLN A 1036 -30.38 -11.69 -12.25
CA GLN A 1036 -30.57 -10.29 -12.61
C GLN A 1036 -31.80 -9.71 -11.90
N SER A 1037 -31.59 -8.69 -11.06
CA SER A 1037 -32.65 -7.77 -10.67
C SER A 1037 -32.95 -6.84 -11.85
N ILE A 1038 -34.04 -7.12 -12.58
CA ILE A 1038 -34.57 -6.21 -13.60
C ILE A 1038 -35.09 -4.95 -12.89
N GLY A 1039 -34.25 -3.90 -12.80
CA GLY A 1039 -34.58 -2.76 -11.93
C GLY A 1039 -33.58 -1.59 -11.78
N CYS A 1040 -32.62 -1.38 -12.71
CA CYS A 1040 -31.86 -0.11 -12.80
C CYS A 1040 -31.93 0.48 -14.22
N GLN A 1041 -33.14 0.69 -14.75
CA GLN A 1041 -33.41 1.51 -15.94
C GLN A 1041 -34.85 2.04 -15.92
N LEU A 1042 -35.09 3.17 -16.60
CA LEU A 1042 -36.37 3.89 -16.75
C LEU A 1042 -36.95 4.55 -15.47
N LEU A 1043 -36.57 5.81 -15.25
CA LEU A 1043 -37.45 6.84 -14.69
C LEU A 1043 -37.01 8.23 -15.20
N ASN A 1044 -37.33 8.53 -16.46
CA ASN A 1044 -37.50 9.90 -16.99
C ASN A 1044 -37.93 9.89 -18.48
N ARG A 1045 -39.17 9.49 -18.70
CA ARG A 1045 -40.10 10.03 -19.71
C ARG A 1045 -41.46 9.39 -19.49
N GLU A 1046 -42.49 10.22 -19.52
CA GLU A 1046 -43.86 9.76 -19.71
C GLU A 1046 -44.06 9.45 -21.21
N ASP A 1047 -45.14 8.73 -21.50
CA ASP A 1047 -45.71 8.35 -22.80
C ASP A 1047 -45.49 6.90 -23.29
N GLU A 1048 -46.53 6.44 -24.00
CA GLU A 1048 -47.07 5.10 -24.20
C GLU A 1048 -46.12 3.96 -24.64
N VAL A 1049 -46.33 2.76 -24.09
CA VAL A 1049 -45.85 1.47 -24.65
C VAL A 1049 -46.92 0.39 -24.51
N GLU A 1050 -47.39 -0.17 -25.62
CA GLU A 1050 -48.30 -1.33 -25.63
C GLU A 1050 -47.58 -2.67 -25.35
N LEU A 1051 -48.35 -3.64 -24.85
CA LEU A 1051 -47.90 -4.99 -24.49
C LEU A 1051 -48.04 -6.00 -25.65
N VAL A 1052 -46.93 -6.49 -26.19
CA VAL A 1052 -46.85 -7.84 -26.76
C VAL A 1052 -45.52 -8.49 -26.37
N GLY A 1053 -45.56 -9.75 -25.93
CA GLY A 1053 -44.37 -10.57 -25.70
C GLY A 1053 -44.56 -11.99 -26.23
N THR A 1054 -43.46 -12.70 -26.50
CA THR A 1054 -43.47 -14.09 -26.97
C THR A 1054 -42.29 -14.89 -26.41
N CYS A 1055 -42.52 -16.17 -26.11
CA CYS A 1055 -41.47 -17.15 -25.81
C CYS A 1055 -41.03 -17.91 -27.09
N GLY A 1056 -39.88 -18.56 -27.04
CA GLY A 1056 -39.28 -19.23 -28.21
C GLY A 1056 -39.91 -20.58 -28.57
N GLY A 1057 -39.70 -21.03 -29.82
CA GLY A 1057 -40.16 -22.33 -30.31
C GLY A 1057 -39.67 -22.63 -31.74
N ILE A 1058 -38.92 -23.74 -31.88
CA ILE A 1058 -38.35 -24.27 -33.13
C ILE A 1058 -39.44 -24.70 -34.13
N ALA A 1059 -39.35 -24.35 -35.43
CA ALA A 1059 -39.77 -25.21 -36.55
C ALA A 1059 -39.38 -24.72 -37.97
N PHE A 1060 -39.31 -25.70 -38.88
CA PHE A 1060 -38.91 -25.69 -40.28
C PHE A 1060 -39.84 -24.98 -41.31
N SER A 1061 -39.20 -24.34 -42.31
CA SER A 1061 -39.41 -24.52 -43.78
C SER A 1061 -40.48 -23.80 -44.64
N TYR A 1062 -40.04 -23.59 -45.88
CA TYR A 1062 -40.73 -23.42 -47.19
C TYR A 1062 -41.53 -22.15 -47.54
N ASN A 1063 -40.99 -21.42 -48.53
CA ASN A 1063 -41.61 -20.70 -49.66
C ASN A 1063 -43.14 -20.41 -49.63
N VAL A 1064 -43.49 -19.15 -49.98
CA VAL A 1064 -43.95 -18.85 -51.36
C VAL A 1064 -43.80 -17.37 -51.76
N MET A 1065 -43.36 -17.23 -53.01
CA MET A 1065 -43.29 -16.08 -53.93
C MET A 1065 -44.34 -14.95 -53.80
N LEU A 1066 -43.90 -13.69 -54.03
CA LEU A 1066 -44.50 -12.58 -54.84
C LEU A 1066 -44.17 -11.18 -54.23
N SER A 1067 -43.89 -10.09 -54.94
CA SER A 1067 -43.07 -9.84 -56.17
C SER A 1067 -43.09 -8.33 -56.53
N LYS A 1068 -41.93 -7.74 -56.91
CA LYS A 1068 -41.78 -6.44 -57.64
C LYS A 1068 -42.25 -5.15 -56.89
N PHE A 1069 -41.81 -3.92 -57.17
CA PHE A 1069 -40.76 -3.32 -58.03
C PHE A 1069 -39.95 -2.32 -57.15
N ALA A 1070 -38.64 -2.05 -57.37
CA ALA A 1070 -38.04 -0.94 -58.17
C ALA A 1070 -38.63 0.48 -57.93
N SER A 1071 -37.86 1.58 -57.97
CA SER A 1071 -36.48 1.79 -58.48
C SER A 1071 -35.59 2.66 -57.55
N ALA A 1072 -34.39 3.01 -58.04
CA ALA A 1072 -33.45 3.96 -57.42
C ALA A 1072 -33.44 5.33 -58.18
N ASP A 1073 -32.35 6.08 -58.02
CA ASP A 1073 -31.98 7.37 -58.68
C ASP A 1073 -32.77 8.61 -58.20
N GLY A 1074 -32.21 9.85 -58.21
CA GLY A 1074 -30.83 10.27 -58.49
C GLY A 1074 -30.64 11.82 -58.45
N GLU A 1075 -29.37 12.25 -58.37
CA GLU A 1075 -28.79 13.56 -58.79
C GLU A 1075 -29.34 14.96 -58.31
N ALA A 1076 -28.53 15.62 -57.46
CA ALA A 1076 -27.71 16.81 -57.78
C ALA A 1076 -28.25 18.26 -58.03
N ARG A 1077 -27.59 19.21 -57.32
CA ARG A 1077 -27.09 20.57 -57.75
C ARG A 1077 -27.92 21.88 -57.66
N CYS A 1078 -27.37 22.79 -56.83
CA CYS A 1078 -26.96 24.20 -57.13
C CYS A 1078 -27.93 25.41 -57.07
N GLY A 1079 -27.52 26.42 -56.26
CA GLY A 1079 -27.79 27.87 -56.44
C GLY A 1079 -28.89 28.47 -55.54
N HIS A 1080 -28.88 29.77 -55.20
CA HIS A 1080 -27.79 30.77 -55.11
C HIS A 1080 -28.26 32.01 -54.30
N SER A 1081 -27.42 33.06 -54.24
CA SER A 1081 -27.71 34.47 -53.87
C SER A 1081 -28.27 34.85 -52.48
N ASP A 1082 -27.53 35.80 -51.89
CA ASP A 1082 -27.75 36.65 -50.73
C ASP A 1082 -29.07 37.45 -50.67
N SER A 1083 -29.47 37.88 -49.46
CA SER A 1083 -29.51 39.32 -49.10
C SER A 1083 -29.89 39.56 -47.63
N GLN A 1084 -29.40 40.67 -47.06
CA GLN A 1084 -29.78 41.17 -45.74
C GLN A 1084 -30.87 42.25 -45.84
N LEU A 1085 -31.66 42.46 -44.78
CA LEU A 1085 -32.04 43.82 -44.35
C LEU A 1085 -32.36 43.90 -42.84
N HIS A 1086 -32.13 45.08 -42.25
CA HIS A 1086 -32.40 45.44 -40.85
C HIS A 1086 -33.62 46.37 -40.71
N ILE A 1087 -34.10 46.59 -39.46
CA ILE A 1087 -34.65 47.83 -38.82
C ILE A 1087 -35.57 47.39 -37.64
N GLU A 1088 -35.29 47.64 -36.34
CA GLU A 1088 -35.43 48.87 -35.49
C GLU A 1088 -36.89 49.20 -35.07
N VAL A 1089 -37.27 49.79 -33.91
CA VAL A 1089 -36.59 50.66 -32.89
C VAL A 1089 -37.05 50.34 -31.42
N TRP A 1090 -36.37 50.91 -30.41
CA TRP A 1090 -36.65 51.01 -28.95
C TRP A 1090 -37.70 52.12 -28.58
N PRO A 1091 -37.93 52.60 -27.30
CA PRO A 1091 -37.88 52.04 -25.91
C PRO A 1091 -39.30 52.20 -25.22
N PRO A 1092 -39.61 52.91 -24.07
CA PRO A 1092 -38.98 53.13 -22.74
C PRO A 1092 -39.86 52.98 -21.45
N MET A 1093 -39.20 52.66 -20.31
CA MET A 1093 -39.33 53.18 -18.91
C MET A 1093 -40.67 53.36 -18.11
N ASP A 1094 -40.79 52.54 -17.05
CA ASP A 1094 -40.94 52.86 -15.60
C ASP A 1094 -42.19 53.40 -14.84
N LEU A 1095 -42.29 52.87 -13.59
CA LEU A 1095 -42.84 53.37 -12.30
C LEU A 1095 -44.37 53.44 -11.96
N PHE A 1096 -44.75 52.66 -10.92
CA PHE A 1096 -45.36 53.03 -9.60
C PHE A 1096 -46.52 54.07 -9.50
N LEU A 1097 -47.54 53.99 -8.62
CA LEU A 1097 -48.03 52.97 -7.65
C LEU A 1097 -49.35 53.44 -6.96
N ASN A 1098 -50.28 52.53 -6.58
CA ASN A 1098 -51.33 52.68 -5.54
C ASN A 1098 -52.48 53.74 -5.73
N LEU A 1099 -53.67 53.70 -5.10
CA LEU A 1099 -54.60 52.70 -4.46
C LEU A 1099 -55.91 53.51 -4.12
N VAL A 1100 -57.09 53.11 -3.59
CA VAL A 1100 -57.75 51.98 -2.87
C VAL A 1100 -59.30 52.06 -3.15
N ILE A 1101 -60.14 51.19 -2.56
CA ILE A 1101 -61.46 51.44 -1.88
C ILE A 1101 -62.56 50.34 -2.11
N LEU A 1102 -62.92 49.68 -0.99
CA LEU A 1102 -64.19 48.98 -0.61
C LEU A 1102 -64.70 47.64 -1.23
N THR A 1103 -64.41 46.52 -0.52
CA THR A 1103 -65.35 45.80 0.39
C THR A 1103 -66.33 44.68 -0.09
N ILE A 1104 -66.08 43.46 0.46
CA ILE A 1104 -66.98 42.32 0.84
C ILE A 1104 -67.83 41.61 -0.24
N ALA A 1105 -67.51 40.32 -0.53
CA ALA A 1105 -68.42 39.16 -0.37
C ALA A 1105 -67.78 37.78 -0.75
N ARG A 1106 -68.35 36.69 -0.23
CA ARG A 1106 -68.10 35.25 -0.49
C ARG A 1106 -67.46 34.83 -1.84
N ARG A 1107 -66.28 34.17 -1.80
CA ARG A 1107 -66.03 32.78 -2.31
C ARG A 1107 -64.54 32.40 -2.22
N SER A 1108 -64.24 31.25 -1.62
CA SER A 1108 -62.89 30.65 -1.46
C SER A 1108 -61.88 31.52 -0.67
N TYR A 1109 -60.90 30.97 0.03
CA TYR A 1109 -60.53 29.56 0.26
C TYR A 1109 -61.04 29.03 1.60
#